data_AF-B4G4K8-F1
#
_entry.id   AF-B4G4K8-F1
#
_cell.length_a   1.000
_cell.length_b   1.000
_cell.length_c   1.000
_cell.angle_alpha   90.00
_cell.angle_beta   90.00
_cell.angle_gamma   90.00
#
_symmetry.space_group_name_H-M   'P 1'
#
loop_
_entity.id
_entity.type
_entity.pdbx_description
1 polymer ?
#
loop_
_entity_poly.entity_id
_entity_poly.type
_entity_poly.pdbx_seq_one_letter_code
_entity_poly.pdbx_strand_id
1 'polypeptide(L)'
;MHKFNLYQVKETCFEDSEYVTMSKVICPRNLIESEIFIQLLKIETDEYFSKLSETSSNLLSSAVCCMKSNNTEISKKGFQRLNKIIFRSPCYNSAFLDAVLERSLYSIRNQHYSFACKDLLYYESLDSRLKTTKGTVLSQSLLCLALFMTRDNKAAKQKLKNLKDMIDRLPSTDKTKISSFWSLLQKYEKEINQETRNVQYTRKPMIKSFVPFNGFGGSKKIPFASSACEYKRTMNGPAGVFARVNIPKGKIILVDTPVYFQFSAPFLNCEMCGVHQELVFHTCSRCRYKTYCTQTCMELDWEIHQTECYGYKIGLIPMLETTQLFRCFLQAAKYLNQAILKHGRILNDPLFAWNFILEYVIEDDKGDSIISELLATQLDYKQLTSEKYHEVISTAFRLSVFIFNDTNIIGTYFSLLLIKKISVIHLMAAILMRLGAHILLKSQVAELHYPKTENISSQNDDNLVNDTVFPSISDRTSENAFSYYGIDGPSDFADCYNDVRKRSLSNGNLTEARNQFPPKDNPMSQFTNRLLNLSLSHDKIESAENLFNAEIRNSKETTEILDNLNSSKRCRLVTKIAKYFHQFIDDYFGQADNYCSHYQQKSTLCSTLKALKQSITTGNIKVISLSRGQLIGVTSTNIVAGEELILGPYILRPLAKSLVLNQSYSHAFNISSEGASDAKTAFQWEIVSDLLPCPPNLKLFIFILSLLV
;
A
#
# COMPACT_ATOMS: atom_id res chain seq x y z
N MET A 1 -7.14 0.89 19.55
CA MET A 1 -6.14 1.10 20.63
C MET A 1 -6.13 2.52 21.19
N HIS A 2 -6.14 3.58 20.37
CA HIS A 2 -6.23 4.97 20.85
C HIS A 2 -7.60 5.34 21.46
N LYS A 3 -8.67 4.63 21.10
CA LYS A 3 -10.02 4.79 21.69
C LYS A 3 -10.11 4.44 23.19
N PHE A 4 -9.13 3.71 23.71
CA PHE A 4 -9.04 3.42 25.13
C PHE A 4 -8.37 4.60 25.84
N ASN A 5 -9.18 5.52 26.36
CA ASN A 5 -8.71 6.73 27.03
C ASN A 5 -7.70 6.42 28.14
N LEU A 6 -6.70 7.28 28.25
CA LEU A 6 -5.71 7.25 29.32
C LEU A 6 -6.27 7.94 30.55
N TYR A 7 -5.93 7.40 31.73
CA TYR A 7 -6.20 8.11 32.97
C TYR A 7 -5.35 9.39 33.05
N GLN A 8 -6.00 10.53 33.24
CA GLN A 8 -5.32 11.82 33.41
C GLN A 8 -5.22 12.15 34.90
N VAL A 9 -4.01 12.37 35.40
CA VAL A 9 -3.78 12.79 36.80
C VAL A 9 -4.26 14.23 37.01
N LYS A 10 -4.13 15.06 35.97
CA LYS A 10 -4.66 16.41 35.87
C LYS A 10 -5.15 16.64 34.44
N GLU A 11 -6.12 17.53 34.27
CA GLU A 11 -6.63 17.88 32.95
C GLU A 11 -5.52 18.48 32.07
N THR A 12 -5.46 17.98 30.83
CA THR A 12 -4.51 18.46 29.81
C THR A 12 -5.07 19.68 29.09
N CYS A 13 -4.26 20.73 28.92
CA CYS A 13 -4.63 21.94 28.20
C CYS A 13 -3.93 21.98 26.83
N PHE A 14 -4.47 22.76 25.89
CA PHE A 14 -3.85 22.94 24.57
C PHE A 14 -2.56 23.78 24.63
N GLU A 15 -2.41 24.57 25.68
CA GLU A 15 -1.26 25.45 25.93
C GLU A 15 -0.09 24.73 26.62
N ASP A 16 -0.31 23.53 27.16
CA ASP A 16 0.75 22.76 27.80
C ASP A 16 1.83 22.37 26.78
N SER A 17 3.11 22.39 27.19
CA SER A 17 4.16 21.77 26.39
C SER A 17 3.96 20.25 26.29
N GLU A 18 4.55 19.61 25.30
CA GLU A 18 4.40 18.16 25.10
C GLU A 18 4.93 17.36 26.29
N TYR A 19 6.06 17.82 26.86
CA TYR A 19 6.62 17.23 28.07
C TYR A 19 5.69 17.40 29.27
N VAL A 20 5.10 18.58 29.47
CA VAL A 20 4.13 18.82 30.56
C VAL A 20 2.86 17.99 30.36
N THR A 21 2.33 17.93 29.15
CA THR A 21 1.15 17.11 28.81
C THR A 21 1.42 15.64 29.14
N MET A 22 2.58 15.11 28.76
CA MET A 22 2.94 13.73 29.05
C MET A 22 3.15 13.46 30.53
N SER A 23 3.60 14.46 31.30
CA SER A 23 3.71 14.35 32.77
C SER A 23 2.36 14.15 33.46
N LYS A 24 1.27 14.63 32.85
CA LYS A 24 -0.10 14.49 33.38
C LYS A 24 -0.73 13.12 33.10
N VAL A 25 -0.20 12.37 32.12
CA VAL A 25 -0.70 11.03 31.76
C VAL A 25 0.24 9.90 32.17
N ILE A 26 1.50 10.20 32.49
CA ILE A 26 2.45 9.18 32.92
C ILE A 26 2.17 8.75 34.36
N CYS A 27 1.51 7.61 34.51
CA CYS A 27 1.20 7.01 35.81
C CYS A 27 1.30 5.48 35.76
N PRO A 28 1.51 4.81 36.91
CA PRO A 28 1.61 3.35 36.95
C PRO A 28 0.43 2.63 36.28
N ARG A 29 -0.79 3.15 36.46
CA ARG A 29 -2.01 2.59 35.86
C ARG A 29 -1.92 2.52 34.33
N ASN A 30 -1.58 3.63 33.68
CA ASN A 30 -1.51 3.70 32.21
C ASN A 30 -0.34 2.88 31.65
N LEU A 31 0.79 2.85 32.35
CA LEU A 31 1.95 2.04 31.97
C LEU A 31 1.62 0.55 32.03
N ILE A 32 1.11 0.07 33.17
CA ILE A 32 0.73 -1.33 33.36
C ILE A 32 -0.35 -1.74 32.36
N GLU A 33 -1.39 -0.92 32.18
CA GLU A 33 -2.45 -1.22 31.20
C GLU A 33 -1.89 -1.32 29.78
N SER A 34 -1.01 -0.41 29.38
CA SER A 34 -0.42 -0.43 28.04
C SER A 34 0.48 -1.65 27.82
N GLU A 35 1.27 -2.04 28.83
CA GLU A 35 2.08 -3.25 28.79
C GLU A 35 1.22 -4.52 28.68
N ILE A 36 0.15 -4.61 29.47
CA ILE A 36 -0.79 -5.73 29.40
C ILE A 36 -1.45 -5.77 28.02
N PHE A 37 -1.91 -4.64 27.47
CA PHE A 37 -2.54 -4.65 26.14
C PHE A 37 -1.57 -5.15 25.07
N ILE A 38 -0.31 -4.72 25.12
CA ILE A 38 0.72 -5.19 24.19
C ILE A 38 0.94 -6.71 24.36
N GLN A 39 0.98 -7.22 25.59
CA GLN A 39 1.08 -8.67 25.85
C GLN A 39 -0.13 -9.45 25.31
N LEU A 40 -1.34 -8.94 25.49
CA LEU A 40 -2.57 -9.57 24.96
C LEU A 40 -2.56 -9.60 23.43
N LEU A 41 -2.13 -8.51 22.77
CA LEU A 41 -1.96 -8.51 21.32
C LEU A 41 -0.99 -9.62 20.87
N LYS A 42 0.14 -9.80 21.57
CA LYS A 42 1.12 -10.84 21.24
C LYS A 42 0.54 -12.25 21.37
N ILE A 43 -0.10 -12.55 22.50
CA ILE A 43 -0.67 -13.87 22.78
C ILE A 43 -1.66 -14.25 21.68
N GLU A 44 -2.62 -13.38 21.38
CA GLU A 44 -3.65 -13.65 20.37
C GLU A 44 -3.08 -13.72 18.94
N THR A 45 -2.03 -12.93 18.66
CA THR A 45 -1.31 -12.98 17.38
C THR A 45 -0.62 -14.33 17.19
N ASP A 46 0.11 -14.79 18.20
CA ASP A 46 0.85 -16.05 18.13
C ASP A 46 -0.10 -17.25 18.09
N GLU A 47 -1.21 -17.22 18.84
CA GLU A 47 -2.29 -18.22 18.75
C GLU A 47 -2.88 -18.30 17.33
N TYR A 48 -3.20 -17.14 16.73
CA TYR A 48 -3.73 -17.08 15.37
C TYR A 48 -2.76 -17.71 14.35
N PHE A 49 -1.48 -17.33 14.38
CA PHE A 49 -0.50 -17.85 13.42
C PHE A 49 -0.18 -19.34 13.65
N SER A 50 -0.21 -19.82 14.90
CA SER A 50 -0.07 -21.25 15.21
C SER A 50 -1.21 -22.06 14.58
N LYS A 51 -2.45 -21.66 14.84
CA LYS A 51 -3.64 -22.30 14.27
C LYS A 51 -3.66 -22.24 12.74
N LEU A 52 -3.25 -21.11 12.16
CA LEU A 52 -3.15 -20.98 10.72
C LEU A 52 -2.08 -21.92 10.15
N SER A 53 -0.95 -22.08 10.83
CA SER A 53 0.09 -23.02 10.42
C SER A 53 -0.42 -24.46 10.39
N GLU A 54 -1.18 -24.88 11.41
CA GLU A 54 -1.78 -26.22 11.50
C GLU A 54 -2.82 -26.48 10.40
N THR A 55 -3.59 -25.46 10.04
CA THR A 55 -4.71 -25.59 9.08
C THR A 55 -4.33 -25.28 7.62
N SER A 56 -3.14 -24.75 7.37
CA SER A 56 -2.71 -24.29 6.04
C SER A 56 -2.73 -25.39 4.97
N SER A 57 -2.36 -26.63 5.30
CA SER A 57 -2.37 -27.75 4.35
C SER A 57 -3.79 -28.15 3.91
N ASN A 58 -4.75 -28.10 4.84
CA ASN A 58 -6.16 -28.35 4.54
C ASN A 58 -6.73 -27.22 3.67
N LEU A 59 -6.37 -25.97 4.00
CA LEU A 59 -6.77 -24.81 3.22
C LEU A 59 -6.21 -24.86 1.79
N LEU A 60 -4.95 -25.26 1.63
CA LEU A 60 -4.30 -25.44 0.32
C LEU A 60 -5.02 -26.53 -0.49
N SER A 61 -5.27 -27.69 0.11
CA SER A 61 -5.96 -28.80 -0.55
C SER A 61 -7.35 -28.39 -1.04
N SER A 62 -8.08 -27.64 -0.20
CA SER A 62 -9.37 -27.09 -0.54
C SER A 62 -9.28 -26.03 -1.66
N ALA A 63 -8.26 -25.17 -1.63
CA ALA A 63 -8.03 -24.18 -2.67
C ALA A 63 -7.75 -24.85 -4.02
N VAL A 64 -6.79 -25.78 -4.09
CA VAL A 64 -6.43 -26.52 -5.30
C VAL A 64 -7.63 -27.26 -5.89
N CYS A 65 -8.46 -27.89 -5.04
CA CYS A 65 -9.70 -28.53 -5.48
C CYS A 65 -10.66 -27.53 -6.15
N CYS A 66 -10.90 -26.38 -5.52
CA CYS A 66 -11.75 -25.32 -6.08
C CYS A 66 -11.19 -24.75 -7.39
N MET A 67 -9.87 -24.59 -7.50
CA MET A 67 -9.19 -24.08 -8.70
C MET A 67 -9.36 -24.99 -9.92
N LYS A 68 -9.53 -26.30 -9.71
CA LYS A 68 -9.76 -27.30 -10.78
C LYS A 68 -11.22 -27.31 -11.27
N SER A 69 -12.12 -26.60 -10.62
CA SER A 69 -13.52 -26.53 -11.05
C SER A 69 -13.66 -25.71 -12.34
N ASN A 70 -14.50 -26.19 -13.26
CA ASN A 70 -14.89 -25.43 -14.45
C ASN A 70 -15.83 -24.26 -14.12
N ASN A 71 -16.37 -24.20 -12.89
CA ASN A 71 -17.18 -23.07 -12.44
C ASN A 71 -16.27 -21.90 -12.03
N THR A 72 -16.42 -20.76 -12.71
CA THR A 72 -15.63 -19.56 -12.51
C THR A 72 -15.73 -18.99 -11.09
N GLU A 73 -16.90 -19.07 -10.45
CA GLU A 73 -17.08 -18.57 -9.08
C GLU A 73 -16.35 -19.46 -8.05
N ILE A 74 -16.43 -20.77 -8.24
CA ILE A 74 -15.72 -21.74 -7.38
C ILE A 74 -14.21 -21.58 -7.57
N SER A 75 -13.74 -21.41 -8.81
CA SER A 75 -12.33 -21.15 -9.12
C SER A 75 -11.85 -19.84 -8.47
N LYS A 76 -12.63 -18.75 -8.55
CA LYS A 76 -12.34 -17.48 -7.85
C LYS A 76 -12.21 -17.67 -6.34
N LYS A 77 -13.11 -18.44 -5.70
CA LYS A 77 -13.01 -18.78 -4.27
C LYS A 77 -11.74 -19.57 -3.96
N GLY A 78 -11.32 -20.47 -4.85
CA GLY A 78 -10.02 -21.14 -4.76
C GLY A 78 -8.85 -20.15 -4.76
N PHE A 79 -8.89 -19.16 -5.66
CA PHE A 79 -7.82 -18.17 -5.81
C PHE A 79 -7.73 -17.25 -4.58
N GLN A 80 -8.87 -16.84 -4.03
CA GLN A 80 -8.95 -16.07 -2.79
C GLN A 80 -8.34 -16.84 -1.60
N ARG A 81 -8.56 -18.17 -1.52
CA ARG A 81 -7.95 -19.02 -0.50
C ARG A 81 -6.42 -19.13 -0.66
N LEU A 82 -5.91 -19.22 -1.89
CA LEU A 82 -4.47 -19.16 -2.15
C LEU A 82 -3.88 -17.82 -1.69
N ASN A 83 -4.55 -16.70 -1.99
CA ASN A 83 -4.13 -15.39 -1.52
C ASN A 83 -4.12 -15.31 0.00
N LYS A 84 -5.12 -15.88 0.70
CA LYS A 84 -5.13 -15.94 2.17
C LYS A 84 -3.90 -16.65 2.73
N ILE A 85 -3.51 -17.79 2.14
CA ILE A 85 -2.27 -18.50 2.52
C ILE A 85 -1.05 -17.61 2.27
N ILE A 86 -0.95 -17.03 1.07
CA ILE A 86 0.21 -16.22 0.66
C ILE A 86 0.31 -14.90 1.44
N PHE A 87 -0.80 -14.37 1.95
CA PHE A 87 -0.79 -13.15 2.76
C PHE A 87 -0.47 -13.45 4.22
N ARG A 88 -0.97 -14.55 4.77
CA ARG A 88 -0.98 -14.75 6.24
C ARG A 88 -0.24 -15.96 6.74
N SER A 89 -0.20 -17.08 6.03
CA SER A 89 0.46 -18.28 6.54
C SER A 89 1.95 -18.03 6.76
N PRO A 90 2.56 -18.59 7.82
CA PRO A 90 4.00 -18.41 8.06
C PRO A 90 4.83 -18.95 6.89
N CYS A 91 5.89 -18.22 6.51
CA CYS A 91 6.69 -18.55 5.32
C CYS A 91 7.50 -19.85 5.45
N TYR A 92 7.68 -20.36 6.67
CA TYR A 92 8.34 -21.64 6.94
C TYR A 92 7.42 -22.85 6.73
N ASN A 93 6.13 -22.63 6.46
CA ASN A 93 5.17 -23.69 6.20
C ASN A 93 5.26 -24.15 4.73
N SER A 94 5.30 -25.46 4.47
CA SER A 94 5.34 -25.99 3.09
C SER A 94 4.12 -25.58 2.27
N ALA A 95 2.94 -25.50 2.90
CA ALA A 95 1.71 -25.08 2.23
C ALA A 95 1.81 -23.64 1.68
N PHE A 96 2.64 -22.78 2.28
CA PHE A 96 2.90 -21.44 1.75
C PHE A 96 3.67 -21.48 0.44
N LEU A 97 4.75 -22.27 0.39
CA LEU A 97 5.57 -22.46 -0.82
C LEU A 97 4.74 -23.05 -1.95
N ASP A 98 3.95 -24.07 -1.64
CA ASP A 98 3.07 -24.72 -2.60
C ASP A 98 1.97 -23.77 -3.07
N ALA A 99 1.40 -22.93 -2.20
CA ALA A 99 0.43 -21.92 -2.61
C ALA A 99 1.01 -20.90 -3.61
N VAL A 100 2.26 -20.45 -3.43
CA VAL A 100 2.93 -19.56 -4.40
C VAL A 100 3.09 -20.25 -5.76
N LEU A 101 3.49 -21.52 -5.78
CA LEU A 101 3.60 -22.28 -7.02
C LEU A 101 2.24 -22.50 -7.69
N GLU A 102 1.20 -22.88 -6.94
CA GLU A 102 -0.15 -23.07 -7.46
C GLU A 102 -0.74 -21.77 -8.02
N ARG A 103 -0.50 -20.62 -7.36
CA ARG A 103 -0.92 -19.31 -7.88
C ARG A 103 -0.18 -18.95 -9.17
N SER A 104 1.12 -19.29 -9.27
CA SER A 104 1.90 -19.08 -10.50
C SER A 104 1.40 -19.96 -11.66
N LEU A 105 1.07 -21.22 -11.39
CA LEU A 105 0.50 -22.15 -12.37
C LEU A 105 -0.86 -21.65 -12.87
N TYR A 106 -1.74 -21.21 -11.97
CA TYR A 106 -3.01 -20.62 -12.34
C TYR A 106 -2.82 -19.35 -13.21
N SER A 107 -1.84 -18.51 -12.86
CA SER A 107 -1.54 -17.31 -13.63
C SER A 107 -1.06 -17.65 -15.04
N ILE A 108 -0.21 -18.66 -15.21
CA ILE A 108 0.25 -19.16 -16.52
C ILE A 108 -0.92 -19.72 -17.34
N ARG A 109 -1.82 -20.51 -16.72
CA ARG A 109 -3.01 -21.05 -17.40
C ARG A 109 -3.92 -19.95 -17.94
N ASN A 110 -3.99 -18.82 -17.26
CA ASN A 110 -4.78 -17.65 -17.66
C ASN A 110 -3.95 -16.60 -18.44
N GLN A 111 -2.77 -16.97 -18.95
CA GLN A 111 -1.89 -16.10 -19.76
C GLN A 111 -1.40 -14.83 -19.04
N HIS A 112 -1.47 -14.80 -17.71
CA HIS A 112 -0.91 -13.74 -16.88
C HIS A 112 0.58 -13.98 -16.59
N TYR A 113 1.40 -14.04 -17.64
CA TYR A 113 2.82 -14.40 -17.54
C TYR A 113 3.64 -13.41 -16.70
N SER A 114 3.35 -12.12 -16.79
CA SER A 114 4.04 -11.10 -15.97
C SER A 114 3.76 -11.26 -14.47
N PHE A 115 2.58 -11.78 -14.11
CA PHE A 115 2.22 -12.09 -12.73
C PHE A 115 2.90 -13.38 -12.25
N ALA A 116 2.91 -14.41 -13.08
CA ALA A 116 3.63 -15.64 -12.80
C ALA A 116 5.14 -15.39 -12.60
N CYS A 117 5.76 -14.53 -13.40
CA CYS A 117 7.16 -14.12 -13.23
C CYS A 117 7.42 -13.58 -11.82
N LYS A 118 6.56 -12.69 -11.30
CA LYS A 118 6.72 -12.11 -9.95
C LYS A 118 6.63 -13.18 -8.87
N ASP A 119 5.63 -14.05 -8.95
CA ASP A 119 5.44 -15.16 -7.99
C ASP A 119 6.64 -16.11 -7.99
N LEU A 120 7.15 -16.45 -9.17
CA LEU A 120 8.26 -17.38 -9.32
C LEU A 120 9.60 -16.77 -8.89
N LEU A 121 9.85 -15.49 -9.18
CA LEU A 121 11.01 -14.77 -8.65
C LEU A 121 10.94 -14.64 -7.13
N TYR A 122 9.74 -14.40 -6.58
CA TYR A 122 9.55 -14.41 -5.14
C TYR A 122 9.81 -15.80 -4.55
N TYR A 123 9.29 -16.87 -5.17
CA TYR A 123 9.57 -18.24 -4.78
C TYR A 123 11.08 -18.52 -4.75
N GLU A 124 11.84 -18.07 -5.76
CA GLU A 124 13.30 -18.19 -5.79
C GLU A 124 13.99 -17.55 -4.59
N SER A 125 13.48 -16.42 -4.10
CA SER A 125 14.05 -15.72 -2.93
C SER A 125 13.80 -16.40 -1.57
N LEU A 126 12.86 -17.35 -1.49
CA LEU A 126 12.53 -18.06 -0.25
C LEU A 126 13.65 -19.01 0.19
N ASP A 127 13.67 -19.39 1.48
CA ASP A 127 14.69 -20.28 2.05
C ASP A 127 14.79 -21.60 1.25
N SER A 128 15.99 -21.89 0.74
CA SER A 128 16.25 -23.09 -0.07
C SER A 128 16.02 -24.39 0.69
N ARG A 129 16.14 -24.38 2.03
CA ARG A 129 15.94 -25.57 2.88
C ARG A 129 14.49 -26.05 2.92
N LEU A 130 13.55 -25.17 2.58
CA LEU A 130 12.12 -25.48 2.57
C LEU A 130 11.64 -25.96 1.20
N LYS A 131 12.47 -25.82 0.17
CA LYS A 131 12.11 -26.16 -1.21
C LYS A 131 12.46 -27.60 -1.49
N THR A 132 11.53 -28.31 -2.14
CA THR A 132 11.83 -29.62 -2.70
C THR A 132 12.61 -29.47 -4.00
N THR A 133 13.45 -30.44 -4.34
CA THR A 133 14.16 -30.49 -5.64
C THR A 133 13.16 -30.38 -6.79
N LYS A 134 12.05 -31.13 -6.70
CA LYS A 134 10.94 -31.10 -7.65
C LYS A 134 10.31 -29.71 -7.77
N GLY A 135 9.94 -29.09 -6.64
CA GLY A 135 9.35 -27.75 -6.63
C GLY A 135 10.29 -26.69 -7.23
N THR A 136 11.59 -26.82 -6.97
CA THR A 136 12.62 -25.94 -7.54
C THR A 136 12.69 -26.07 -9.05
N VAL A 137 12.74 -27.30 -9.58
CA VAL A 137 12.80 -27.53 -11.04
C VAL A 137 11.52 -27.07 -11.72
N LEU A 138 10.35 -27.34 -11.12
CA LEU A 138 9.06 -26.85 -11.62
C LEU A 138 9.05 -25.32 -11.68
N SER A 139 9.46 -24.65 -10.59
CA SER A 139 9.54 -23.19 -10.52
C SER A 139 10.46 -22.62 -11.60
N GLN A 140 11.67 -23.17 -11.78
CA GLN A 140 12.60 -22.73 -12.82
C GLN A 140 12.01 -22.93 -14.24
N SER A 141 11.31 -24.04 -14.46
CA SER A 141 10.66 -24.34 -15.74
C SER A 141 9.58 -23.32 -16.07
N LEU A 142 8.68 -23.06 -15.11
CA LEU A 142 7.61 -22.08 -15.25
C LEU A 142 8.17 -20.66 -15.42
N LEU A 143 9.26 -20.32 -14.74
CA LEU A 143 9.86 -18.99 -14.83
C LEU A 143 10.50 -18.78 -16.21
N CYS A 144 11.22 -19.79 -16.72
CA CYS A 144 11.78 -19.76 -18.07
C CYS A 144 10.69 -19.48 -19.11
N LEU A 145 9.57 -20.22 -19.02
CA LEU A 145 8.41 -20.02 -19.90
C LEU A 145 7.83 -18.61 -19.76
N ALA A 146 7.60 -18.14 -18.54
CA ALA A 146 6.99 -16.84 -18.29
C ALA A 146 7.90 -15.69 -18.76
N LEU A 147 9.22 -15.79 -18.58
CA LEU A 147 10.19 -14.82 -19.10
C LEU A 147 10.21 -14.79 -20.63
N PHE A 148 10.15 -15.95 -21.27
CA PHE A 148 10.05 -16.06 -22.73
C PHE A 148 8.76 -15.40 -23.24
N MET A 149 7.61 -15.72 -22.65
CA MET A 149 6.32 -15.13 -23.03
C MET A 149 6.24 -13.61 -22.79
N THR A 150 7.00 -13.10 -21.81
CA THR A 150 7.14 -11.65 -21.55
C THR A 150 8.24 -10.98 -22.37
N ARG A 151 8.88 -11.72 -23.29
CA ARG A 151 9.95 -11.27 -24.20
C ARG A 151 11.28 -10.90 -23.52
N ASP A 152 11.52 -11.35 -22.28
CA ASP A 152 12.84 -11.28 -21.66
C ASP A 152 13.68 -12.51 -22.03
N ASN A 153 14.02 -12.59 -23.33
CA ASN A 153 14.73 -13.74 -23.90
C ASN A 153 16.13 -13.91 -23.29
N LYS A 154 16.77 -12.83 -22.83
CA LYS A 154 18.08 -12.89 -22.18
C LYS A 154 17.99 -13.64 -20.85
N ALA A 155 17.02 -13.26 -20.00
CA ALA A 155 16.80 -13.94 -18.74
C ALA A 155 16.28 -15.38 -18.95
N ALA A 156 15.38 -15.59 -19.92
CA ALA A 156 14.88 -16.92 -20.27
C ALA A 156 16.01 -17.86 -20.72
N LYS A 157 16.92 -17.40 -21.59
CA LYS A 157 18.08 -18.17 -22.05
C LYS A 157 19.01 -18.55 -20.90
N GLN A 158 19.25 -17.64 -19.96
CA GLN A 158 20.03 -17.93 -18.76
C GLN A 158 19.36 -19.02 -17.89
N LYS A 159 18.04 -18.92 -17.69
CA LYS A 159 17.27 -19.91 -16.93
C LYS A 159 17.25 -21.28 -17.61
N LEU A 160 17.07 -21.32 -18.93
CA LEU A 160 17.07 -22.54 -19.72
C LEU A 160 18.39 -23.31 -19.62
N LYS A 161 19.53 -22.60 -19.63
CA LYS A 161 20.86 -23.21 -19.44
C LYS A 161 20.97 -23.93 -18.10
N ASN A 162 20.56 -23.26 -17.02
CA ASN A 162 20.61 -23.83 -15.67
C ASN A 162 19.64 -25.01 -15.50
N LEU A 163 18.49 -24.96 -16.17
CA LEU A 163 17.45 -25.97 -16.07
C LEU A 163 17.88 -27.34 -16.64
N LYS A 164 18.65 -27.35 -17.74
CA LYS A 164 19.20 -28.58 -18.33
C LYS A 164 20.02 -29.37 -17.30
N ASP A 165 20.98 -28.69 -16.66
CA ASP A 165 21.83 -29.30 -15.64
C ASP A 165 21.03 -29.84 -14.44
N MET A 166 19.92 -29.18 -14.10
CA MET A 166 19.05 -29.61 -13.00
C MET A 166 18.18 -30.82 -13.36
N ILE A 167 17.64 -30.87 -14.59
CA ILE A 167 16.80 -31.96 -15.06
C ILE A 167 17.60 -33.25 -15.20
N ASP A 168 18.84 -33.17 -15.67
CA ASP A 168 19.69 -34.34 -15.81
C ASP A 168 19.94 -35.04 -14.47
N ARG A 169 20.00 -34.27 -13.38
CA ARG A 169 20.23 -34.74 -12.00
C ARG A 169 18.98 -35.26 -11.28
N LEU A 170 17.79 -35.19 -11.87
CA LEU A 170 16.55 -35.66 -11.25
C LEU A 170 16.41 -37.20 -11.28
N PRO A 171 15.83 -37.82 -10.23
CA PRO A 171 15.42 -39.22 -10.27
C PRO A 171 14.41 -39.50 -11.39
N SER A 172 14.42 -40.72 -11.94
CA SER A 172 13.55 -41.13 -13.05
C SER A 172 12.04 -41.01 -12.75
N THR A 173 11.64 -41.16 -11.50
CA THR A 173 10.24 -41.02 -11.03
C THR A 173 9.73 -39.58 -11.01
N ASP A 174 10.62 -38.58 -10.85
CA ASP A 174 10.23 -37.16 -10.88
C ASP A 174 10.29 -36.58 -12.30
N LYS A 175 11.09 -37.18 -13.19
CA LYS A 175 11.17 -36.80 -14.61
C LYS A 175 9.83 -36.91 -15.33
N THR A 176 8.99 -37.89 -15.01
CA THR A 176 7.67 -38.09 -15.64
C THR A 176 6.70 -36.94 -15.39
N LYS A 177 6.70 -36.34 -14.18
CA LYS A 177 5.79 -35.23 -13.84
C LYS A 177 6.24 -33.87 -14.37
N ILE A 178 7.53 -33.75 -14.70
CA ILE A 178 8.13 -32.53 -15.26
C ILE A 178 8.22 -32.62 -16.79
N SER A 179 8.07 -33.83 -17.37
CA SER A 179 8.31 -34.09 -18.78
C SER A 179 7.42 -33.27 -19.71
N SER A 180 6.16 -33.02 -19.35
CA SER A 180 5.23 -32.21 -20.16
C SER A 180 5.69 -30.75 -20.26
N PHE A 181 6.05 -30.13 -19.14
CA PHE A 181 6.62 -28.77 -19.10
C PHE A 181 7.98 -28.70 -19.80
N TRP A 182 8.82 -29.72 -19.61
CA TRP A 182 10.13 -29.78 -20.25
C TRP A 182 10.02 -29.93 -21.77
N SER A 183 9.11 -30.79 -22.25
CA SER A 183 8.85 -30.98 -23.69
C SER A 183 8.35 -29.68 -24.34
N LEU A 184 7.53 -28.91 -23.62
CA LEU A 184 7.10 -27.59 -24.06
C LEU A 184 8.28 -26.60 -24.14
N LEU A 185 9.16 -26.57 -23.14
CA LEU A 185 10.35 -25.72 -23.17
C LEU A 185 11.33 -26.12 -24.27
N GLN A 186 11.47 -27.42 -24.56
CA GLN A 186 12.27 -27.93 -25.67
C GLN A 186 11.70 -27.48 -27.04
N LYS A 187 10.37 -27.37 -27.17
CA LYS A 187 9.75 -26.81 -28.37
C LYS A 187 10.17 -25.35 -28.60
N TYR A 188 10.22 -24.55 -27.54
CA TYR A 188 10.63 -23.15 -27.58
C TYR A 188 12.15 -22.94 -27.50
N GLU A 189 12.94 -23.99 -27.30
CA GLU A 189 14.39 -23.88 -27.08
C GLU A 189 15.10 -23.18 -28.24
N LYS A 190 14.71 -23.49 -29.49
CA LYS A 190 15.28 -22.83 -30.67
C LYS A 190 14.95 -21.34 -30.69
N GLU A 191 13.72 -20.97 -30.34
CA GLU A 191 13.24 -19.57 -30.33
C GLU A 191 13.86 -18.76 -29.17
N ILE A 192 14.01 -19.37 -27.99
CA ILE A 192 14.69 -18.76 -26.83
C ILE A 192 16.18 -18.52 -27.14
N ASN A 193 16.82 -19.45 -27.85
CA ASN A 193 18.24 -19.38 -28.17
C ASN A 193 18.58 -18.53 -29.39
N GLN A 194 17.60 -18.25 -30.25
CA GLN A 194 17.77 -17.35 -31.40
C GLN A 194 18.31 -16.00 -30.91
N GLU A 195 19.37 -15.52 -31.56
CA GLU A 195 19.81 -14.14 -31.43
C GLU A 195 18.72 -13.25 -31.99
N THR A 196 17.86 -12.80 -31.10
CA THR A 196 16.84 -11.86 -31.47
C THR A 196 17.55 -10.56 -31.83
N ARG A 197 17.60 -10.24 -33.13
CA ARG A 197 17.69 -8.85 -33.65
C ARG A 197 16.46 -8.02 -33.26
N ASN A 198 15.78 -8.39 -32.17
CA ASN A 198 14.69 -7.63 -31.62
C ASN A 198 15.35 -6.41 -31.03
N VAL A 199 15.20 -5.30 -31.76
CA VAL A 199 15.30 -3.95 -31.23
C VAL A 199 14.75 -4.03 -29.82
N GLN A 200 15.63 -3.82 -28.84
CA GLN A 200 15.23 -3.73 -27.46
C GLN A 200 14.29 -2.51 -27.42
N TYR A 201 12.99 -2.73 -27.62
CA TYR A 201 11.96 -1.76 -27.27
C TYR A 201 11.82 -1.76 -25.74
N THR A 202 12.95 -1.79 -25.03
CA THR A 202 13.11 -0.86 -23.93
C THR A 202 13.03 0.54 -24.55
N ARG A 203 11.80 0.99 -24.89
CA ARG A 203 11.44 2.35 -24.51
C ARG A 203 11.71 2.36 -23.02
N LYS A 204 12.94 2.71 -22.61
CA LYS A 204 13.17 3.29 -21.29
C LYS A 204 12.02 4.28 -21.19
N PRO A 205 11.03 4.09 -20.31
CA PRO A 205 9.90 4.99 -20.25
C PRO A 205 10.54 6.36 -20.20
N MET A 206 10.33 7.16 -21.25
CA MET A 206 11.01 8.43 -21.37
C MET A 206 10.38 9.25 -20.26
N ILE A 207 11.04 9.28 -19.11
CA ILE A 207 10.54 9.97 -17.94
C ILE A 207 10.62 11.43 -18.36
N LYS A 208 9.50 11.99 -18.80
CA LYS A 208 9.37 13.45 -18.85
C LYS A 208 9.54 13.90 -17.41
N SER A 209 10.76 14.30 -17.07
CA SER A 209 11.05 14.94 -15.80
C SER A 209 10.20 16.20 -15.78
N PHE A 210 9.23 16.25 -14.86
CA PHE A 210 8.45 17.46 -14.67
C PHE A 210 9.37 18.49 -14.03
N VAL A 211 9.51 19.64 -14.69
CA VAL A 211 10.29 20.76 -14.18
C VAL A 211 9.31 21.86 -13.78
N PRO A 212 9.39 22.41 -12.56
CA PRO A 212 8.60 23.57 -12.16
C PRO A 212 8.81 24.77 -13.10
N PHE A 213 7.84 25.66 -13.13
CA PHE A 213 7.94 26.97 -13.78
C PHE A 213 9.23 27.66 -13.33
N ASN A 214 9.99 28.25 -14.24
CA ASN A 214 11.31 28.85 -13.96
C ASN A 214 12.33 27.91 -13.27
N GLY A 215 12.15 26.58 -13.36
CA GLY A 215 13.06 25.61 -12.74
C GLY A 215 12.91 25.50 -11.22
N PHE A 216 13.68 24.59 -10.63
CA PHE A 216 13.71 24.39 -9.17
C PHE A 216 14.35 25.60 -8.48
N GLY A 217 13.75 26.03 -7.38
CA GLY A 217 14.33 27.03 -6.48
C GLY A 217 15.41 26.43 -5.58
N GLY A 218 16.28 27.29 -5.03
CA GLY A 218 17.32 26.89 -4.07
C GLY A 218 16.91 26.99 -2.60
N SER A 219 15.62 27.15 -2.29
CA SER A 219 15.16 27.34 -0.90
C SER A 219 15.11 26.02 -0.15
N LYS A 220 15.81 25.93 0.99
CA LYS A 220 15.82 24.73 1.84
C LYS A 220 14.44 24.34 2.38
N LYS A 221 13.55 25.30 2.62
CA LYS A 221 12.19 25.07 3.16
C LYS A 221 11.18 24.61 2.10
N ILE A 222 11.45 24.90 0.83
CA ILE A 222 10.60 24.52 -0.32
C ILE A 222 11.47 23.97 -1.46
N PRO A 223 12.27 22.91 -1.21
CA PRO A 223 13.34 22.48 -2.12
C PRO A 223 12.85 21.96 -3.47
N PHE A 224 11.57 21.60 -3.56
CA PHE A 224 10.96 21.10 -4.79
C PHE A 224 9.99 22.10 -5.43
N ALA A 225 9.96 23.35 -4.93
CA ALA A 225 9.18 24.42 -5.52
C ALA A 225 9.93 25.11 -6.67
N SER A 226 9.16 25.85 -7.45
CA SER A 226 9.62 26.77 -8.48
C SER A 226 10.53 27.86 -7.89
N SER A 227 11.53 28.30 -8.67
CA SER A 227 12.33 29.50 -8.35
C SER A 227 11.49 30.78 -8.32
N ALA A 228 10.27 30.74 -8.88
CA ALA A 228 9.26 31.79 -8.76
C ALA A 228 8.57 31.81 -7.40
N CYS A 229 8.90 30.91 -6.48
CA CYS A 229 8.32 30.83 -5.14
C CYS A 229 9.35 31.15 -4.07
N GLU A 230 8.91 31.70 -2.95
CA GLU A 230 9.75 31.90 -1.78
C GLU A 230 9.00 31.61 -0.48
N TYR A 231 9.75 31.16 0.51
CA TYR A 231 9.24 30.96 1.85
C TYR A 231 9.55 32.21 2.68
N LYS A 232 8.53 32.82 3.29
CA LYS A 232 8.67 34.03 4.12
C LYS A 232 8.00 33.83 5.47
N ARG A 233 8.67 34.28 6.53
CA ARG A 233 8.06 34.53 7.84
C ARG A 233 7.56 35.97 7.87
N THR A 234 6.26 36.18 8.03
CA THR A 234 5.69 37.50 8.28
C THR A 234 6.02 37.94 9.71
N MET A 235 6.33 39.23 9.91
CA MET A 235 6.80 39.75 11.22
C MET A 235 5.84 39.45 12.39
N ASN A 236 4.52 39.33 12.13
CA ASN A 236 3.48 39.02 13.13
C ASN A 236 2.51 37.92 12.66
N GLY A 237 2.90 37.06 11.72
CA GLY A 237 1.99 36.05 11.14
C GLY A 237 2.68 34.71 10.84
N PRO A 238 1.90 33.65 10.58
CA PRO A 238 2.45 32.33 10.27
C PRO A 238 3.31 32.39 9.01
N ALA A 239 4.35 31.56 8.97
CA ALA A 239 5.18 31.45 7.78
C ALA A 239 4.36 30.87 6.61
N GLY A 240 4.63 31.37 5.40
CA GLY A 240 3.91 31.00 4.19
C GLY A 240 4.82 30.95 2.97
N VAL A 241 4.28 30.41 1.87
CA VAL A 241 4.94 30.39 0.56
C VAL A 241 4.30 31.44 -0.32
N PHE A 242 5.11 32.32 -0.91
CA PHE A 242 4.65 33.45 -1.71
C PHE A 242 5.26 33.43 -3.11
N ALA A 243 4.57 34.00 -4.08
CA ALA A 243 5.09 34.18 -5.43
C ALA A 243 6.09 35.35 -5.49
N ARG A 244 7.27 35.13 -6.08
CA ARG A 244 8.28 36.16 -6.38
C ARG A 244 7.95 36.94 -7.64
N VAL A 245 7.31 36.27 -8.58
CA VAL A 245 6.96 36.80 -9.90
C VAL A 245 5.54 36.39 -10.24
N ASN A 246 4.94 37.03 -11.25
CA ASN A 246 3.64 36.62 -11.74
C ASN A 246 3.72 35.20 -12.33
N ILE A 247 2.83 34.31 -11.89
CA ILE A 247 2.76 32.93 -12.34
C ILE A 247 1.45 32.72 -13.11
N PRO A 248 1.50 32.39 -14.41
CA PRO A 248 0.30 32.10 -15.18
C PRO A 248 -0.47 30.89 -14.65
N LYS A 249 -1.79 30.87 -14.87
CA LYS A 249 -2.66 29.72 -14.61
C LYS A 249 -2.18 28.47 -15.37
N GLY A 250 -2.30 27.31 -14.73
CA GLY A 250 -1.96 26.01 -15.31
C GLY A 250 -0.47 25.68 -15.30
N LYS A 251 0.37 26.49 -14.65
CA LYS A 251 1.81 26.23 -14.53
C LYS A 251 2.10 25.33 -13.34
N ILE A 252 3.04 24.41 -13.52
CA ILE A 252 3.57 23.57 -12.46
C ILE A 252 4.47 24.45 -11.58
N ILE A 253 4.20 24.50 -10.28
CA ILE A 253 4.98 25.31 -9.34
C ILE A 253 5.72 24.48 -8.30
N LEU A 254 5.43 23.17 -8.21
CA LEU A 254 6.18 22.24 -7.39
C LEU A 254 6.05 20.83 -7.96
N VAL A 255 7.10 20.04 -7.79
CA VAL A 255 7.18 18.63 -8.19
C VAL A 255 7.81 17.87 -7.04
N ASP A 256 7.00 17.38 -6.12
CA ASP A 256 7.43 16.83 -4.83
C ASP A 256 7.27 15.31 -4.81
N THR A 257 8.24 14.62 -4.25
CA THR A 257 8.20 13.16 -4.04
C THR A 257 7.94 12.91 -2.57
N PRO A 258 6.87 12.17 -2.19
CA PRO A 258 6.57 11.91 -0.79
C PRO A 258 7.76 11.27 -0.06
N VAL A 259 8.13 11.86 1.08
CA VAL A 259 9.18 11.31 1.96
C VAL A 259 8.63 10.10 2.69
N TYR A 260 7.40 10.22 3.19
CA TYR A 260 6.64 9.12 3.79
C TYR A 260 5.24 9.08 3.21
N PHE A 261 4.69 7.88 3.13
CA PHE A 261 3.27 7.67 2.84
C PHE A 261 2.76 6.49 3.64
N GLN A 262 1.44 6.43 3.79
CA GLN A 262 0.74 5.34 4.44
C GLN A 262 -0.59 5.14 3.72
N PHE A 263 -0.96 3.87 3.59
CA PHE A 263 -2.23 3.46 3.02
C PHE A 263 -3.20 3.05 4.13
N SER A 264 -4.47 3.39 3.93
CA SER A 264 -5.56 3.09 4.85
C SER A 264 -6.19 1.71 4.66
N ALA A 265 -5.86 1.01 3.57
CA ALA A 265 -6.39 -0.30 3.24
C ALA A 265 -5.20 -1.22 2.95
N PRO A 266 -5.08 -2.34 3.69
CA PRO A 266 -4.01 -3.30 3.47
C PRO A 266 -4.20 -4.06 2.16
N PHE A 267 -3.13 -4.70 1.69
CA PHE A 267 -3.14 -5.66 0.58
C PHE A 267 -3.53 -5.13 -0.81
N LEU A 268 -3.57 -3.80 -1.01
CA LEU A 268 -3.93 -3.19 -2.31
C LEU A 268 -2.77 -2.48 -3.02
N ASN A 269 -1.74 -2.06 -2.29
CA ASN A 269 -0.65 -1.25 -2.83
C ASN A 269 0.68 -1.67 -2.26
N CYS A 270 1.73 -1.53 -3.06
CA CYS A 270 3.08 -1.74 -2.56
C CYS A 270 3.47 -0.64 -1.56
N GLU A 271 3.94 -1.05 -0.38
CA GLU A 271 4.39 -0.17 0.72
C GLU A 271 5.67 0.63 0.40
N MET A 272 6.32 0.34 -0.75
CA MET A 272 7.53 1.04 -1.20
C MET A 272 7.32 1.92 -2.41
N CYS A 273 6.78 1.38 -3.50
CA CYS A 273 6.60 2.15 -4.73
C CYS A 273 5.18 2.74 -4.87
N GLY A 274 4.25 2.37 -3.99
CA GLY A 274 2.87 2.83 -4.02
C GLY A 274 2.02 2.31 -5.17
N VAL A 275 2.59 1.47 -6.04
CA VAL A 275 1.89 0.89 -7.20
C VAL A 275 0.76 -0.01 -6.72
N HIS A 276 -0.44 0.24 -7.23
CA HIS A 276 -1.60 -0.63 -7.10
C HIS A 276 -1.44 -1.86 -7.99
N GLN A 277 -1.77 -3.05 -7.48
CA GLN A 277 -1.79 -4.30 -8.24
C GLN A 277 -3.06 -5.06 -7.90
N GLU A 278 -3.88 -5.35 -8.91
CA GLU A 278 -5.17 -6.02 -8.71
C GLU A 278 -5.01 -7.48 -8.26
N LEU A 279 -3.87 -8.13 -8.54
CA LEU A 279 -3.76 -9.59 -8.47
C LEU A 279 -2.56 -10.16 -7.71
N VAL A 280 -1.45 -9.44 -7.56
CA VAL A 280 -0.23 -10.00 -6.94
C VAL A 280 0.42 -9.04 -5.97
N PHE A 281 0.39 -9.43 -4.71
CA PHE A 281 1.29 -8.92 -3.68
C PHE A 281 1.96 -10.05 -2.93
N HIS A 282 3.15 -9.77 -2.44
CA HIS A 282 3.84 -10.58 -1.45
C HIS A 282 3.80 -9.85 -0.13
N THR A 283 3.37 -10.53 0.93
CA THR A 283 3.49 -9.97 2.27
C THR A 283 4.89 -10.22 2.82
N CYS A 284 5.39 -9.31 3.67
CA CYS A 284 6.64 -9.53 4.40
C CYS A 284 6.62 -10.91 5.08
N SER A 285 7.71 -11.66 4.99
CA SER A 285 7.83 -13.01 5.56
C SER A 285 7.65 -13.07 7.08
N ARG A 286 7.93 -11.97 7.79
CA ARG A 286 7.86 -11.88 9.26
C ARG A 286 6.53 -11.34 9.78
N CYS A 287 6.09 -10.16 9.31
CA CYS A 287 4.87 -9.54 9.83
C CYS A 287 3.58 -10.00 9.13
N ARG A 288 3.69 -10.55 7.91
CA ARG A 288 2.55 -11.01 7.10
C ARG A 288 1.46 -9.94 6.90
N TYR A 289 1.85 -8.66 6.95
CA TYR A 289 0.94 -7.50 6.83
C TYR A 289 1.35 -6.59 5.67
N LYS A 290 2.56 -6.04 5.72
CA LYS A 290 3.06 -5.16 4.65
C LYS A 290 3.15 -5.88 3.33
N THR A 291 2.74 -5.21 2.25
CA THR A 291 2.72 -5.78 0.90
C THR A 291 3.69 -5.12 -0.06
N TYR A 292 4.26 -5.94 -0.93
CA TYR A 292 5.25 -5.52 -1.91
C TYR A 292 4.94 -6.13 -3.28
N CYS A 293 5.20 -5.36 -4.33
CA CYS A 293 5.02 -5.82 -5.70
C CYS A 293 6.12 -6.75 -6.20
N THR A 294 7.30 -6.68 -5.60
CA THR A 294 8.50 -7.44 -5.97
C THR A 294 9.36 -7.68 -4.72
N GLN A 295 10.21 -8.70 -4.79
CA GLN A 295 11.21 -8.96 -3.77
C GLN A 295 12.18 -7.78 -3.58
N THR A 296 12.58 -7.12 -4.66
CA THR A 296 13.43 -5.92 -4.60
C THR A 296 12.78 -4.80 -3.79
N CYS A 297 11.48 -4.57 -3.94
CA CYS A 297 10.78 -3.59 -3.10
C CYS A 297 10.80 -4.00 -1.62
N MET A 298 10.64 -5.29 -1.31
CA MET A 298 10.73 -5.77 0.07
C MET A 298 12.13 -5.54 0.67
N GLU A 299 13.19 -5.82 -0.09
CA GLU A 299 14.58 -5.63 0.31
C GLU A 299 14.93 -4.16 0.52
N LEU A 300 14.45 -3.28 -0.37
CA LEU A 300 14.64 -1.83 -0.23
C LEU A 300 13.92 -1.26 0.99
N ASP A 301 12.74 -1.77 1.38
CA ASP A 301 12.08 -1.33 2.62
C ASP A 301 12.77 -1.88 3.87
N TRP A 302 13.46 -3.01 3.75
CA TRP A 302 13.84 -3.83 4.90
C TRP A 302 14.64 -3.07 5.96
N GLU A 303 15.55 -2.18 5.55
CA GLU A 303 16.36 -1.37 6.46
C GLU A 303 15.51 -0.59 7.47
N ILE A 304 14.38 -0.04 7.03
CA ILE A 304 13.43 0.70 7.85
C ILE A 304 12.42 -0.27 8.46
N HIS A 305 11.82 -1.12 7.62
CA HIS A 305 10.74 -2.03 8.00
C HIS A 305 11.11 -2.96 9.14
N GLN A 306 12.36 -3.45 9.22
CA GLN A 306 12.79 -4.37 10.28
C GLN A 306 12.50 -3.84 11.69
N THR A 307 12.55 -2.52 11.89
CA THR A 307 12.33 -1.87 13.19
C THR A 307 10.86 -1.77 13.58
N GLU A 308 9.96 -1.68 12.59
CA GLU A 308 8.51 -1.60 12.77
C GLU A 308 7.80 -2.93 12.53
N CYS A 309 8.50 -3.92 11.97
CA CYS A 309 7.96 -5.20 11.52
C CYS A 309 7.19 -5.92 12.62
N TYR A 310 7.71 -5.91 13.86
CA TYR A 310 7.03 -6.56 14.98
C TYR A 310 5.71 -5.85 15.36
N GLY A 311 5.69 -4.52 15.31
CA GLY A 311 4.48 -3.71 15.55
C GLY A 311 3.38 -3.94 14.51
N TYR A 312 3.76 -4.28 13.27
CA TYR A 312 2.83 -4.76 12.26
C TYR A 312 2.35 -6.19 12.53
N LYS A 313 3.24 -7.09 12.96
CA LYS A 313 2.90 -8.49 13.25
C LYS A 313 1.76 -8.57 14.27
N ILE A 314 1.88 -7.82 15.37
CA ILE A 314 0.90 -7.82 16.48
C ILE A 314 -0.32 -6.90 16.24
N GLY A 315 -0.42 -6.27 15.07
CA GLY A 315 -1.52 -5.37 14.73
C GLY A 315 -1.50 -3.98 15.39
N LEU A 316 -0.53 -3.67 16.26
CA LEU A 316 -0.48 -2.39 16.99
C LEU A 316 -0.36 -1.18 16.06
N ILE A 317 0.62 -1.19 15.15
CA ILE A 317 0.84 -0.08 14.19
C ILE A 317 -0.38 0.07 13.26
N PRO A 318 -0.92 -1.00 12.65
CA PRO A 318 -2.15 -0.94 11.88
C PRO A 318 -3.36 -0.38 12.66
N MET A 319 -3.59 -0.81 13.90
CA MET A 319 -4.73 -0.35 14.72
C MET A 319 -4.60 1.09 15.22
N LEU A 320 -3.38 1.61 15.28
CA LEU A 320 -3.10 3.00 15.64
C LEU A 320 -2.92 3.91 14.40
N GLU A 321 -2.79 3.32 13.22
CA GLU A 321 -2.51 4.02 11.96
C GLU A 321 -1.24 4.88 12.03
N THR A 322 -0.19 4.37 12.70
CA THR A 322 1.01 5.13 13.07
C THR A 322 2.24 4.90 12.19
N THR A 323 2.09 4.35 10.98
CA THR A 323 3.24 4.05 10.10
C THR A 323 4.13 5.27 9.86
N GLN A 324 3.53 6.41 9.47
CA GLN A 324 4.30 7.63 9.23
C GLN A 324 4.95 8.16 10.52
N LEU A 325 4.22 8.10 11.64
CA LEU A 325 4.71 8.54 12.94
C LEU A 325 5.92 7.72 13.39
N PHE A 326 5.85 6.39 13.28
CA PHE A 326 6.95 5.50 13.64
C PHE A 326 8.19 5.78 12.80
N ARG A 327 8.03 5.91 11.47
CA ARG A 327 9.15 6.21 10.56
C ARG A 327 9.76 7.60 10.82
N CYS A 328 8.94 8.62 11.07
CA CYS A 328 9.42 9.95 11.45
C CYS A 328 10.17 9.89 12.79
N PHE A 329 9.67 9.13 13.76
CA PHE A 329 10.33 8.95 15.05
C PHE A 329 11.68 8.24 14.92
N LEU A 330 11.79 7.20 14.09
CA LEU A 330 13.06 6.51 13.86
C LEU A 330 14.12 7.47 13.29
N GLN A 331 13.71 8.36 12.39
CA GLN A 331 14.60 9.35 11.79
C GLN A 331 14.93 10.48 12.76
N ALA A 332 13.98 10.87 13.62
CA ALA A 332 14.25 11.76 14.75
C ALA A 332 15.27 11.13 15.71
N ALA A 333 15.12 9.85 16.05
CA ALA A 333 16.06 9.14 16.90
C ALA A 333 17.47 9.08 16.29
N LYS A 334 17.59 8.79 14.98
CA LYS A 334 18.86 8.83 14.24
C LYS A 334 19.53 10.21 14.32
N TYR A 335 18.74 11.26 14.07
CA TYR A 335 19.20 12.65 14.13
C TYR A 335 19.65 13.07 15.53
N LEU A 336 18.83 12.79 16.55
CA LEU A 336 19.12 13.12 17.94
C LEU A 336 20.30 12.32 18.50
N ASN A 337 20.49 11.07 18.08
CA ASN A 337 21.67 10.29 18.47
C ASN A 337 22.98 10.99 18.07
N GLN A 338 23.04 11.54 16.85
CA GLN A 338 24.20 12.30 16.40
C GLN A 338 24.43 13.56 17.25
N ALA A 339 23.35 14.23 17.67
CA ALA A 339 23.42 15.38 18.56
C ALA A 339 23.98 15.01 19.94
N ILE A 340 23.44 13.95 20.54
CA ILE A 340 23.85 13.44 21.86
C ILE A 340 25.33 13.01 21.83
N LEU A 341 25.75 12.31 20.78
CA LEU A 341 27.15 11.90 20.59
C LEU A 341 28.11 13.10 20.51
N LYS A 342 27.72 14.18 19.81
CA LYS A 342 28.53 15.41 19.72
C LYS A 342 28.60 16.16 21.05
N HIS A 343 27.51 16.17 21.82
CA HIS A 343 27.48 16.82 23.13
C HIS A 343 28.42 16.13 24.13
N GLY A 344 28.61 14.81 23.99
CA GLY A 344 29.64 14.04 24.73
C GLY A 344 29.42 13.90 26.24
N ARG A 345 28.36 14.51 26.81
CA ARG A 345 27.98 14.38 28.22
C ARG A 345 26.75 13.51 28.39
N ILE A 346 26.73 12.76 29.49
CA ILE A 346 25.61 11.92 29.88
C ILE A 346 24.44 12.80 30.30
N LEU A 347 23.26 12.57 29.71
CA LEU A 347 22.02 13.25 30.06
C LEU A 347 21.27 12.39 31.10
N ASN A 348 21.30 12.83 32.36
CA ASN A 348 20.71 12.10 33.49
C ASN A 348 19.35 12.68 33.95
N ASP A 349 19.05 13.93 33.59
CA ASP A 349 17.78 14.59 33.92
C ASP A 349 16.86 14.66 32.69
N PRO A 350 15.61 14.19 32.77
CA PRO A 350 14.74 14.10 31.59
C PRO A 350 14.20 15.46 31.13
N LEU A 351 14.02 16.43 32.03
CA LEU A 351 13.61 17.79 31.66
C LEU A 351 14.76 18.52 30.95
N PHE A 352 15.97 18.37 31.48
CA PHE A 352 17.20 18.84 30.83
C PHE A 352 17.39 18.19 29.46
N ALA A 353 17.16 16.88 29.33
CA ALA A 353 17.24 16.19 28.04
C ALA A 353 16.22 16.72 27.03
N TRP A 354 14.99 17.02 27.46
CA TRP A 354 13.98 17.65 26.62
C TRP A 354 14.41 19.05 26.17
N ASN A 355 14.86 19.90 27.09
CA ASN A 355 15.30 21.26 26.76
C ASN A 355 16.53 21.24 25.83
N PHE A 356 17.49 20.35 26.08
CA PHE A 356 18.64 20.13 25.20
C PHE A 356 18.20 19.77 23.77
N ILE A 357 17.22 18.88 23.62
CA ILE A 357 16.68 18.54 22.29
C ILE A 357 16.10 19.78 21.60
N LEU A 358 15.33 20.59 22.33
CA LEU A 358 14.74 21.82 21.79
C LEU A 358 15.82 22.82 21.34
N GLU A 359 16.78 23.10 22.22
CA GLU A 359 17.87 24.04 21.96
C GLU A 359 18.73 23.56 20.79
N TYR A 360 19.17 22.29 20.80
CA TYR A 360 19.97 21.73 19.71
C TYR A 360 19.27 21.83 18.36
N VAL A 361 17.97 21.49 18.31
CA VAL A 361 17.21 21.51 17.06
C VAL A 361 17.00 22.94 16.55
N ILE A 362 16.88 23.92 17.44
CA ILE A 362 16.77 25.35 17.08
C ILE A 362 18.12 25.89 16.59
N GLU A 363 19.22 25.50 17.24
CA GLU A 363 20.58 25.95 16.90
C GLU A 363 21.12 25.30 15.62
N ASP A 364 20.80 24.03 15.38
CA ASP A 364 21.16 23.28 14.17
C ASP A 364 20.23 23.62 12.99
N ASP A 365 19.88 24.91 12.80
CA ASP A 365 19.08 25.47 11.68
C ASP A 365 19.77 25.32 10.30
N LYS A 366 20.52 24.24 10.11
CA LYS A 366 20.98 23.75 8.83
C LYS A 366 19.81 23.31 7.96
N GLY A 367 18.65 22.94 8.54
CA GLY A 367 17.39 22.78 7.81
C GLY A 367 17.40 21.70 6.71
N ASP A 368 18.36 20.78 6.74
CA ASP A 368 18.59 19.83 5.65
C ASP A 368 17.63 18.61 5.72
N SER A 369 16.88 18.42 6.82
CA SER A 369 15.90 17.34 6.96
C SER A 369 14.53 17.81 7.41
N ILE A 370 13.47 17.21 6.85
CA ILE A 370 12.07 17.44 7.26
C ILE A 370 11.88 17.26 8.77
N ILE A 371 12.60 16.30 9.36
CA ILE A 371 12.49 15.93 10.77
C ILE A 371 12.99 17.03 11.70
N SER A 372 14.16 17.62 11.40
CA SER A 372 14.69 18.75 12.19
C SER A 372 13.68 19.90 12.28
N GLU A 373 13.01 20.23 11.17
CA GLU A 373 12.00 21.28 11.15
C GLU A 373 10.75 20.92 11.97
N LEU A 374 10.26 19.67 11.90
CA LEU A 374 9.12 19.24 12.70
C LEU A 374 9.43 19.26 14.19
N LEU A 375 10.66 18.94 14.58
CA LEU A 375 11.10 19.02 15.98
C LEU A 375 11.30 20.48 16.43
N ALA A 376 11.83 21.35 15.56
CA ALA A 376 12.10 22.76 15.88
C ALA A 376 10.81 23.57 16.10
N THR A 377 9.76 23.22 15.35
CA THR A 377 8.56 24.04 15.26
C THR A 377 7.56 23.61 16.33
N GLN A 378 7.30 24.51 17.29
CA GLN A 378 6.20 24.33 18.24
C GLN A 378 4.86 24.41 17.50
N LEU A 379 3.95 23.47 17.80
CA LEU A 379 2.60 23.44 17.25
C LEU A 379 1.64 24.29 18.09
N ASP A 380 0.69 24.89 17.40
CA ASP A 380 -0.54 25.38 18.03
C ASP A 380 -1.58 24.25 18.04
N TYR A 381 -1.72 23.58 19.18
CA TYR A 381 -2.65 22.47 19.36
C TYR A 381 -4.12 22.89 19.27
N LYS A 382 -4.44 24.18 19.31
CA LYS A 382 -5.82 24.70 19.12
C LYS A 382 -6.35 24.46 17.71
N GLN A 383 -5.48 24.14 16.76
CA GLN A 383 -5.87 23.72 15.41
C GLN A 383 -6.48 22.32 15.38
N LEU A 384 -6.34 21.53 16.46
CA LEU A 384 -6.93 20.21 16.59
C LEU A 384 -8.27 20.28 17.32
N THR A 385 -9.20 19.39 16.95
CA THR A 385 -10.37 19.13 17.78
C THR A 385 -9.96 18.43 19.07
N SER A 386 -10.77 18.57 20.13
CA SER A 386 -10.51 17.90 21.42
C SER A 386 -10.36 16.37 21.27
N GLU A 387 -11.22 15.73 20.45
CA GLU A 387 -11.10 14.28 20.17
C GLU A 387 -9.74 13.94 19.54
N LYS A 388 -9.30 14.72 18.53
CA LYS A 388 -8.02 14.47 17.85
C LYS A 388 -6.82 14.78 18.72
N TYR A 389 -6.92 15.76 19.61
CA TYR A 389 -5.89 16.04 20.60
C TYR A 389 -5.66 14.85 21.54
N HIS A 390 -6.74 14.30 22.11
CA HIS A 390 -6.66 13.12 22.97
C HIS A 390 -6.21 11.86 22.21
N GLU A 391 -6.61 11.70 20.95
CA GLU A 391 -6.12 10.63 20.08
C GLU A 391 -4.61 10.69 19.88
N VAL A 392 -4.05 11.89 19.63
CA VAL A 392 -2.59 12.10 19.50
C VAL A 392 -1.89 11.76 20.81
N ILE A 393 -2.40 12.22 21.96
CA ILE A 393 -1.83 11.91 23.28
C ILE A 393 -1.82 10.40 23.53
N SER A 394 -2.98 9.73 23.37
CA SER A 394 -3.08 8.29 23.61
C SER A 394 -2.20 7.48 22.66
N THR A 395 -2.11 7.91 21.40
CA THR A 395 -1.30 7.24 20.38
C THR A 395 0.19 7.37 20.70
N ALA A 396 0.65 8.59 21.00
CA ALA A 396 2.05 8.84 21.36
C ALA A 396 2.47 8.05 22.60
N PHE A 397 1.64 8.05 23.65
CA PHE A 397 1.93 7.31 24.87
C PHE A 397 1.99 5.80 24.64
N ARG A 398 0.95 5.19 24.05
CA ARG A 398 0.92 3.73 23.84
C ARG A 398 2.03 3.26 22.89
N LEU A 399 2.34 4.06 21.87
CA LEU A 399 3.44 3.77 20.95
C LEU A 399 4.80 3.88 21.64
N SER A 400 4.99 4.84 22.56
CA SER A 400 6.24 4.97 23.33
C SER A 400 6.51 3.74 24.22
N VAL A 401 5.47 3.22 24.88
CA VAL A 401 5.57 2.00 25.71
C VAL A 401 5.97 0.80 24.85
N PHE A 402 5.37 0.66 23.67
CA PHE A 402 5.75 -0.38 22.71
C PHE A 402 7.20 -0.24 22.23
N ILE A 403 7.60 0.95 21.79
CA ILE A 403 8.97 1.17 21.30
C ILE A 403 9.98 0.85 22.40
N PHE A 404 9.73 1.28 23.63
CA PHE A 404 10.64 1.03 24.74
C PHE A 404 10.77 -0.46 25.07
N ASN A 405 9.65 -1.19 25.14
CA ASN A 405 9.64 -2.58 25.62
C ASN A 405 9.97 -3.61 24.53
N ASP A 406 9.64 -3.33 23.26
CA ASP A 406 9.60 -4.35 22.20
C ASP A 406 10.48 -4.03 20.98
N THR A 407 11.31 -2.99 21.07
CA THR A 407 12.25 -2.64 20.00
C THR A 407 13.65 -2.37 20.55
N ASN A 408 14.67 -2.53 19.69
CA ASN A 408 16.06 -2.22 20.05
C ASN A 408 16.41 -0.72 19.84
N ILE A 409 15.42 0.15 19.57
CA ILE A 409 15.65 1.56 19.24
C ILE A 409 16.36 2.29 20.38
N ILE A 410 16.01 1.99 21.64
CA ILE A 410 16.63 2.63 22.81
C ILE A 410 18.11 2.29 22.91
N GLY A 411 18.44 0.99 22.86
CA GLY A 411 19.83 0.55 22.87
C GLY A 411 20.63 1.05 21.65
N THR A 412 19.97 1.26 20.51
CA THR A 412 20.65 1.69 19.27
C THR A 412 20.91 3.19 19.22
N TYR A 413 19.95 4.03 19.61
CA TYR A 413 19.98 5.48 19.38
C TYR A 413 19.98 6.32 20.64
N PHE A 414 19.63 5.74 21.79
CA PHE A 414 19.48 6.46 23.05
C PHE A 414 20.29 5.81 24.19
N SER A 415 21.31 5.01 23.85
CA SER A 415 22.15 4.31 24.83
C SER A 415 22.89 5.25 25.79
N LEU A 416 23.13 6.49 25.37
CA LEU A 416 23.76 7.53 26.18
C LEU A 416 22.80 8.28 27.13
N LEU A 417 21.49 7.99 27.05
CA LEU A 417 20.50 8.48 28.01
C LEU A 417 20.45 7.52 29.22
N LEU A 418 21.25 7.78 30.26
CA LEU A 418 21.23 7.00 31.51
C LEU A 418 20.11 7.47 32.44
N ILE A 419 18.87 7.48 31.94
CA ILE A 419 17.68 7.91 32.68
C ILE A 419 16.79 6.68 32.98
N LYS A 420 16.04 6.74 34.08
CA LYS A 420 15.10 5.67 34.47
C LYS A 420 14.10 5.35 33.34
N LYS A 421 13.70 4.08 33.23
CA LYS A 421 12.73 3.57 32.23
C LYS A 421 11.54 4.51 32.00
N ILE A 422 10.85 4.91 33.06
CA ILE A 422 9.66 5.75 33.00
C ILE A 422 9.96 7.10 32.33
N SER A 423 11.11 7.69 32.64
CA SER A 423 11.54 8.97 32.09
C SER A 423 11.92 8.89 30.62
N VAL A 424 12.49 7.77 30.17
CA VAL A 424 12.76 7.55 28.74
C VAL A 424 11.45 7.44 27.97
N ILE A 425 10.48 6.68 28.49
CA ILE A 425 9.13 6.57 27.92
C ILE A 425 8.46 7.96 27.84
N HIS A 426 8.58 8.76 28.91
CA HIS A 426 8.08 10.14 28.95
C HIS A 426 8.65 11.00 27.82
N LEU A 427 9.99 11.02 27.70
CA LEU A 427 10.68 11.81 26.70
C LEU A 427 10.27 11.40 25.28
N MET A 428 10.20 10.09 25.03
CA MET A 428 9.76 9.56 23.73
C MET A 428 8.30 9.93 23.43
N ALA A 429 7.41 9.84 24.41
CA ALA A 429 6.01 10.20 24.25
C ALA A 429 5.86 11.69 23.88
N ALA A 430 6.68 12.57 24.47
CA ALA A 430 6.69 13.99 24.12
C ALA A 430 7.15 14.22 22.66
N ILE A 431 8.24 13.56 22.24
CA ILE A 431 8.72 13.61 20.84
C ILE A 431 7.64 13.09 19.88
N LEU A 432 7.04 11.94 20.19
CA LEU A 432 6.00 11.32 19.38
C LEU A 432 4.74 12.18 19.29
N MET A 433 4.36 12.87 20.37
CA MET A 433 3.21 13.79 20.37
C MET A 433 3.46 14.98 19.44
N ARG A 434 4.65 15.58 19.49
CA ARG A 434 5.02 16.67 18.57
C ARG A 434 5.00 16.21 17.12
N LEU A 435 5.68 15.10 16.81
CA LEU A 435 5.71 14.55 15.45
C LEU A 435 4.31 14.13 14.97
N GLY A 436 3.51 13.50 15.82
CA GLY A 436 2.18 13.00 15.49
C GLY A 436 1.21 14.13 15.14
N ALA A 437 1.23 15.22 15.91
CA ALA A 437 0.42 16.40 15.61
C ALA A 437 0.83 17.09 14.31
N HIS A 438 2.14 17.22 14.05
CA HIS A 438 2.64 17.73 12.76
C HIS A 438 2.20 16.86 11.59
N ILE A 439 2.35 15.54 11.69
CA ILE A 439 1.93 14.61 10.64
C ILE A 439 0.43 14.75 10.37
N LEU A 440 -0.39 14.82 11.42
CA LEU A 440 -1.84 14.99 11.29
C LEU A 440 -2.23 16.29 10.56
N LEU A 441 -1.55 17.40 10.86
CA LEU A 441 -1.87 18.71 10.29
C LEU A 441 -1.21 18.99 8.93
N LYS A 442 -0.11 18.31 8.60
CA LYS A 442 0.73 18.62 7.42
C LYS A 442 0.71 17.55 6.32
N SER A 443 0.13 16.38 6.57
CA SER A 443 0.06 15.30 5.58
C SER A 443 -1.11 15.47 4.61
N GLN A 444 -0.88 15.09 3.35
CA GLN A 444 -1.86 15.22 2.29
C GLN A 444 -2.57 13.89 2.10
N VAL A 445 -3.89 13.92 2.21
CA VAL A 445 -4.75 12.76 2.04
C VAL A 445 -5.29 12.70 0.62
N ALA A 446 -5.08 11.58 -0.05
CA ALA A 446 -5.61 11.28 -1.37
C ALA A 446 -6.63 10.15 -1.28
N GLU A 447 -7.82 10.34 -1.85
CA GLU A 447 -8.78 9.26 -2.06
C GLU A 447 -8.44 8.54 -3.38
N LEU A 448 -8.11 7.27 -3.29
CA LEU A 448 -7.79 6.39 -4.39
C LEU A 448 -8.99 5.49 -4.66
N HIS A 449 -9.56 5.65 -5.86
CA HIS A 449 -10.64 4.82 -6.36
C HIS A 449 -10.15 3.95 -7.52
N TYR A 450 -10.25 2.63 -7.37
CA TYR A 450 -9.88 1.67 -8.41
C TYR A 450 -11.15 1.25 -9.18
N PRO A 451 -11.23 1.36 -10.52
CA PRO A 451 -12.42 0.95 -11.26
C PRO A 451 -12.59 -0.58 -11.24
N LYS A 452 -13.85 -1.06 -11.17
CA LYS A 452 -14.18 -2.48 -11.33
C LYS A 452 -13.82 -2.90 -12.75
N THR A 453 -12.94 -3.88 -12.92
CA THR A 453 -12.81 -4.60 -14.19
C THR A 453 -14.08 -5.44 -14.35
N GLU A 454 -15.12 -4.86 -14.95
CA GLU A 454 -16.21 -5.67 -15.47
C GLU A 454 -15.61 -6.73 -16.40
N ASN A 455 -16.09 -7.97 -16.28
CA ASN A 455 -15.74 -9.03 -17.21
C ASN A 455 -15.95 -8.46 -18.62
N ILE A 456 -14.86 -8.19 -19.33
CA ILE A 456 -14.90 -8.04 -20.78
C ILE A 456 -15.28 -9.44 -21.26
N SER A 457 -16.58 -9.70 -21.32
CA SER A 457 -17.14 -10.72 -22.17
C SER A 457 -16.51 -10.49 -23.53
N SER A 458 -15.88 -11.52 -24.08
CA SER A 458 -15.36 -11.56 -25.43
C SER A 458 -16.50 -11.40 -26.44
N GLN A 459 -16.99 -10.18 -26.57
CA GLN A 459 -17.80 -9.72 -27.68
C GLN A 459 -17.06 -8.53 -28.29
N ASN A 460 -16.41 -8.84 -29.42
CA ASN A 460 -15.93 -7.96 -30.48
C ASN A 460 -16.17 -6.45 -30.25
N ASP A 461 -15.23 -5.79 -29.58
CA ASP A 461 -15.06 -4.34 -29.64
C ASP A 461 -13.69 -4.06 -30.28
N ASP A 462 -13.62 -4.23 -31.60
CA ASP A 462 -12.44 -3.89 -32.42
C ASP A 462 -12.28 -2.35 -32.65
N ASN A 463 -13.04 -1.50 -31.95
CA ASN A 463 -13.10 -0.07 -32.26
C ASN A 463 -12.53 0.86 -31.18
N LEU A 464 -11.62 0.40 -30.31
CA LEU A 464 -10.94 1.29 -29.36
C LEU A 464 -9.43 1.08 -29.24
N VAL A 465 -8.76 0.88 -30.38
CA VAL A 465 -7.30 1.04 -30.48
C VAL A 465 -6.98 1.86 -31.71
N ASN A 466 -7.04 3.18 -31.55
CA ASN A 466 -6.17 4.11 -32.27
C ASN A 466 -6.34 5.50 -31.65
N ASP A 467 -5.60 5.77 -30.59
CA ASP A 467 -5.22 7.13 -30.30
C ASP A 467 -3.83 7.19 -29.64
N THR A 468 -3.01 8.08 -30.18
CA THR A 468 -1.63 8.44 -29.82
C THR A 468 -0.48 7.56 -30.36
N VAL A 469 -0.37 7.51 -31.69
CA VAL A 469 0.96 7.56 -32.34
C VAL A 469 1.13 8.97 -32.91
N PHE A 470 1.96 9.79 -32.27
CA PHE A 470 2.46 11.00 -32.93
C PHE A 470 3.46 10.58 -34.01
N PRO A 471 3.27 10.97 -35.28
CA PRO A 471 4.26 10.72 -36.33
C PRO A 471 5.50 11.60 -36.10
N SER A 472 6.68 11.05 -36.42
CA SER A 472 7.91 11.84 -36.52
C SER A 472 7.84 12.82 -37.70
N ILE A 473 8.38 14.00 -37.48
CA ILE A 473 8.48 15.10 -38.46
C ILE A 473 9.61 14.80 -39.45
N SER A 474 9.23 14.54 -40.70
CA SER A 474 9.93 14.84 -41.98
C SER A 474 9.18 14.04 -43.06
N ASP A 475 8.54 14.57 -44.10
CA ASP A 475 8.56 15.86 -44.75
C ASP A 475 7.15 16.17 -45.31
N ARG A 476 6.76 17.44 -45.30
CA ARG A 476 5.60 17.96 -46.03
C ARG A 476 5.98 18.14 -47.50
N THR A 477 5.10 17.70 -48.41
CA THR A 477 4.73 18.29 -49.73
C THR A 477 4.12 17.16 -50.56
N SER A 478 2.93 17.20 -51.15
CA SER A 478 2.11 18.29 -51.64
C SER A 478 0.74 17.71 -52.03
N GLU A 479 -0.35 18.10 -51.36
CA GLU A 479 -1.74 18.21 -51.88
C GLU A 479 -2.69 18.55 -50.72
N ASN A 480 -3.78 19.26 -51.04
CA ASN A 480 -4.69 19.86 -50.06
C ASN A 480 -5.54 18.79 -49.37
N ALA A 481 -5.49 18.71 -48.04
CA ALA A 481 -6.08 17.63 -47.23
C ALA A 481 -7.60 17.44 -47.43
N PHE A 482 -8.31 18.45 -47.91
CA PHE A 482 -9.76 18.37 -48.13
C PHE A 482 -10.14 17.54 -49.37
N SER A 483 -9.31 17.51 -50.43
CA SER A 483 -9.57 16.62 -51.57
C SER A 483 -9.14 15.19 -51.28
N TYR A 484 -8.11 15.00 -50.45
CA TYR A 484 -7.58 13.68 -50.12
C TYR A 484 -8.57 12.82 -49.33
N TYR A 485 -9.38 13.44 -48.46
CA TYR A 485 -10.34 12.73 -47.62
C TYR A 485 -11.80 12.88 -48.05
N GLY A 486 -12.11 13.75 -49.02
CA GLY A 486 -13.48 13.90 -49.55
C GLY A 486 -14.51 14.27 -48.49
N ILE A 487 -14.14 15.09 -47.50
CA ILE A 487 -15.01 15.44 -46.36
C ILE A 487 -15.57 16.86 -46.56
N ASP A 488 -16.89 16.96 -46.65
CA ASP A 488 -17.61 18.24 -46.69
C ASP A 488 -17.80 18.78 -45.26
N GLY A 489 -16.82 19.56 -44.80
CA GLY A 489 -16.71 20.03 -43.41
C GLY A 489 -17.89 20.81 -42.79
N PRO A 490 -18.82 21.46 -43.53
CA PRO A 490 -19.91 22.20 -42.91
C PRO A 490 -21.07 21.35 -42.34
N SER A 491 -21.38 20.18 -42.93
CA SER A 491 -22.51 19.35 -42.48
C SER A 491 -22.18 18.52 -41.23
N ASP A 492 -20.98 17.94 -41.18
CA ASP A 492 -20.57 17.07 -40.06
C ASP A 492 -20.38 17.83 -38.74
N PHE A 493 -20.00 19.11 -38.81
CA PHE A 493 -19.85 19.93 -37.61
C PHE A 493 -21.22 20.28 -36.99
N ALA A 494 -22.24 20.50 -37.81
CA ALA A 494 -23.59 20.82 -37.35
C ALA A 494 -24.26 19.59 -36.71
N ASP A 495 -24.08 18.40 -37.28
CA ASP A 495 -24.67 17.16 -36.77
C ASP A 495 -24.02 16.74 -35.44
N CYS A 496 -22.69 16.85 -35.36
CA CYS A 496 -21.95 16.52 -34.14
C CYS A 496 -22.25 17.52 -33.00
N TYR A 497 -22.45 18.81 -33.31
CA TYR A 497 -22.86 19.82 -32.32
C TYR A 497 -24.29 19.58 -31.81
N ASN A 498 -25.22 19.19 -32.70
CA ASN A 498 -26.61 18.91 -32.32
C ASN A 498 -26.77 17.63 -31.49
N ASP A 499 -25.94 16.61 -31.74
CA ASP A 499 -25.92 15.37 -30.96
C ASP A 499 -25.35 15.56 -29.55
N VAL A 500 -24.29 16.37 -29.41
CA VAL A 500 -23.76 16.74 -28.10
C VAL A 500 -24.78 17.56 -27.30
N ARG A 501 -25.54 18.43 -27.98
CA ARG A 501 -26.58 19.25 -27.33
C ARG A 501 -27.80 18.41 -26.91
N LYS A 502 -28.23 17.42 -27.70
CA LYS A 502 -29.30 16.48 -27.31
C LYS A 502 -28.91 15.62 -26.10
N ARG A 503 -27.66 15.14 -26.03
CA ARG A 503 -27.12 14.40 -24.86
C ARG A 503 -27.00 15.26 -23.60
N SER A 504 -26.85 16.57 -23.75
CA SER A 504 -26.77 17.52 -22.63
C SER A 504 -28.12 17.82 -22.00
N LEU A 505 -29.23 17.67 -22.75
CA LEU A 505 -30.58 17.98 -22.31
C LEU A 505 -31.34 16.77 -21.71
N SER A 506 -30.85 15.54 -21.88
CA SER A 506 -31.43 14.33 -21.28
C SER A 506 -30.88 13.99 -19.87
N ASN A 507 -30.00 14.81 -19.29
CA ASN A 507 -29.37 14.58 -17.99
C ASN A 507 -30.20 15.08 -16.79
N GLY A 508 -31.49 14.76 -16.77
CA GLY A 508 -32.36 15.00 -15.60
C GLY A 508 -32.08 14.09 -14.39
N ASN A 509 -31.36 12.97 -14.57
CA ASN A 509 -31.17 11.94 -13.53
C ASN A 509 -29.73 11.83 -12.97
N LEU A 510 -28.82 12.75 -13.31
CA LEU A 510 -27.43 12.72 -12.83
C LEU A 510 -27.19 13.46 -11.50
N THR A 511 -28.25 14.00 -10.91
CA THR A 511 -28.21 14.67 -9.60
C THR A 511 -28.32 13.70 -8.42
N GLU A 512 -28.85 12.50 -8.59
CA GLU A 512 -28.95 11.51 -7.50
C GLU A 512 -27.64 10.75 -7.23
N ALA A 513 -26.79 10.56 -8.24
CA ALA A 513 -25.47 9.93 -8.07
C ALA A 513 -24.43 10.84 -7.40
N ARG A 514 -24.66 12.16 -7.35
CA ARG A 514 -23.76 13.14 -6.70
C ARG A 514 -23.91 13.19 -5.18
N ASN A 515 -24.94 12.56 -4.61
CA ASN A 515 -25.23 12.59 -3.18
C ASN A 515 -24.97 11.26 -2.43
N GLN A 516 -24.36 10.24 -3.05
CA GLN A 516 -24.20 8.91 -2.43
C GLN A 516 -22.86 8.62 -1.74
N PHE A 517 -21.91 9.56 -1.73
CA PHE A 517 -20.65 9.35 -1.01
C PHE A 517 -20.44 10.49 -0.01
N PRO A 518 -20.96 10.38 1.22
CA PRO A 518 -20.46 11.22 2.31
C PRO A 518 -18.94 11.02 2.41
N PRO A 519 -18.19 12.00 2.95
CA PRO A 519 -16.75 11.84 3.17
C PRO A 519 -16.53 10.57 3.99
N LYS A 520 -16.06 9.50 3.33
CA LYS A 520 -15.97 8.19 3.96
C LYS A 520 -14.74 8.21 4.86
N ASP A 521 -14.94 8.00 6.16
CA ASP A 521 -13.89 7.76 7.13
C ASP A 521 -12.87 6.75 6.57
N ASN A 522 -11.63 6.85 7.03
CA ASN A 522 -10.55 5.94 6.66
C ASN A 522 -10.99 4.45 6.77
N PRO A 523 -10.82 3.61 5.73
CA PRO A 523 -11.20 2.19 5.72
C PRO A 523 -10.73 1.36 6.92
N MET A 524 -9.48 1.56 7.37
CA MET A 524 -8.93 0.87 8.54
C MET A 524 -9.57 1.39 9.84
N SER A 525 -9.79 2.70 9.94
CA SER A 525 -10.52 3.30 11.05
C SER A 525 -11.96 2.75 11.10
N GLN A 526 -12.64 2.64 9.97
CA GLN A 526 -13.98 2.02 9.90
C GLN A 526 -13.96 0.57 10.34
N PHE A 527 -13.02 -0.24 9.83
CA PHE A 527 -12.86 -1.64 10.23
C PHE A 527 -12.65 -1.77 11.75
N THR A 528 -11.73 -0.99 12.31
CA THR A 528 -11.42 -1.04 13.75
C THR A 528 -12.56 -0.53 14.61
N ASN A 529 -13.30 0.51 14.18
CA ASN A 529 -14.47 1.02 14.88
C ASN A 529 -15.64 0.02 14.86
N ARG A 530 -15.92 -0.60 13.71
CA ARG A 530 -16.96 -1.63 13.61
C ARG A 530 -16.60 -2.86 14.44
N LEU A 531 -15.33 -3.27 14.41
CA LEU A 531 -14.84 -4.37 15.22
C LEU A 531 -14.97 -4.07 16.72
N LEU A 532 -14.64 -2.86 17.15
CA LEU A 532 -14.83 -2.41 18.53
C LEU A 532 -16.31 -2.47 18.92
N ASN A 533 -17.21 -1.92 18.10
CA ASN A 533 -18.64 -1.89 18.37
C ASN A 533 -19.26 -3.28 18.46
N LEU A 534 -18.91 -4.19 17.54
CA LEU A 534 -19.34 -5.58 17.62
C LEU A 534 -18.78 -6.29 18.85
N SER A 535 -17.52 -6.01 19.19
CA SER A 535 -16.89 -6.60 20.37
C SER A 535 -17.52 -6.17 21.69
N LEU A 536 -18.11 -4.96 21.73
CA LEU A 536 -18.89 -4.44 22.85
C LEU A 536 -20.32 -5.00 22.94
N SER A 537 -20.93 -5.37 21.81
CA SER A 537 -22.37 -5.70 21.74
C SER A 537 -22.68 -7.20 21.69
N HIS A 538 -21.78 -8.01 21.14
CA HIS A 538 -21.97 -9.45 20.96
C HIS A 538 -20.92 -10.19 21.76
N ASP A 539 -21.10 -11.44 22.17
CA ASP A 539 -20.03 -12.22 22.82
C ASP A 539 -19.07 -12.85 21.80
N LYS A 540 -19.60 -13.30 20.66
CA LYS A 540 -18.84 -13.93 19.58
C LYS A 540 -19.22 -13.30 18.24
N ILE A 541 -18.22 -13.08 17.39
CA ILE A 541 -18.41 -12.64 16.00
C ILE A 541 -18.14 -13.86 15.10
N GLU A 542 -19.12 -14.21 14.26
CA GLU A 542 -19.09 -15.44 13.47
C GLU A 542 -18.39 -15.28 12.11
N SER A 543 -18.63 -14.15 11.43
CA SER A 543 -18.11 -13.90 10.08
C SER A 543 -17.64 -12.45 9.90
N ALA A 544 -16.82 -12.23 8.87
CA ALA A 544 -16.43 -10.89 8.44
C ALA A 544 -17.61 -10.10 7.84
N GLU A 545 -18.64 -10.77 7.31
CA GLU A 545 -19.88 -10.15 6.79
C GLU A 545 -20.59 -9.29 7.85
N ASN A 546 -20.57 -9.75 9.12
CA ASN A 546 -21.13 -9.00 10.24
C ASN A 546 -20.44 -7.63 10.42
N LEU A 547 -19.14 -7.51 10.10
CA LEU A 547 -18.43 -6.24 10.15
C LEU A 547 -18.83 -5.29 9.03
N PHE A 548 -19.31 -5.77 7.89
CA PHE A 548 -19.75 -4.89 6.81
C PHE A 548 -21.09 -4.23 7.12
N ASN A 549 -21.97 -4.95 7.81
CA ASN A 549 -23.32 -4.51 8.14
C ASN A 549 -23.43 -3.87 9.53
N ALA A 550 -22.36 -3.88 10.32
CA ALA A 550 -22.36 -3.29 11.65
C ALA A 550 -22.55 -1.77 11.61
N GLU A 551 -23.57 -1.28 12.30
CA GLU A 551 -23.76 0.15 12.52
C GLU A 551 -22.62 0.72 13.37
N ILE A 552 -22.11 1.88 12.95
CA ILE A 552 -21.12 2.62 13.73
C ILE A 552 -21.89 3.46 14.75
N ARG A 553 -21.83 3.07 16.03
CA ARG A 553 -22.39 3.86 17.14
C ARG A 553 -21.76 5.26 17.18
N ASN A 554 -22.51 6.22 17.73
CA ASN A 554 -22.03 7.57 17.97
C ASN A 554 -20.71 7.55 18.77
N SER A 555 -19.71 8.32 18.33
CA SER A 555 -18.39 8.36 18.95
C SER A 555 -18.44 8.76 20.43
N LYS A 556 -19.39 9.62 20.83
CA LYS A 556 -19.59 10.02 22.23
C LYS A 556 -20.07 8.86 23.09
N GLU A 557 -21.11 8.16 22.66
CA GLU A 557 -21.67 7.01 23.38
C GLU A 557 -20.62 5.89 23.55
N THR A 558 -19.87 5.59 22.50
CA THR A 558 -18.79 4.60 22.56
C THR A 558 -17.71 5.01 23.56
N THR A 559 -17.37 6.29 23.61
CA THR A 559 -16.36 6.82 24.55
C THR A 559 -16.85 6.69 26.00
N GLU A 560 -18.09 7.09 26.28
CA GLU A 560 -18.70 6.96 27.62
C GLU A 560 -18.73 5.49 28.10
N ILE A 561 -19.06 4.55 27.21
CA ILE A 561 -19.02 3.12 27.54
C ILE A 561 -17.60 2.70 27.92
N LEU A 562 -16.60 3.06 27.11
CA LEU A 562 -15.20 2.67 27.33
C LEU A 562 -14.59 3.25 28.60
N ASP A 563 -15.01 4.46 28.99
CA ASP A 563 -14.56 5.14 30.20
C ASP A 563 -15.15 4.49 31.47
N ASN A 564 -16.35 3.93 31.36
CA ASN A 564 -17.00 3.18 32.44
C ASN A 564 -16.43 1.75 32.63
N LEU A 565 -15.58 1.26 31.72
CA LEU A 565 -14.96 -0.05 31.87
C LEU A 565 -13.75 0.00 32.81
N ASN A 566 -13.72 -0.90 33.79
CA ASN A 566 -12.51 -1.14 34.58
C ASN A 566 -11.40 -1.83 33.76
N SER A 567 -10.16 -1.83 34.26
CA SER A 567 -9.00 -2.41 33.56
C SER A 567 -9.21 -3.87 33.14
N SER A 568 -9.86 -4.70 33.99
CA SER A 568 -10.13 -6.11 33.65
C SER A 568 -11.07 -6.26 32.45
N LYS A 569 -12.17 -5.49 32.42
CA LYS A 569 -13.11 -5.48 31.28
C LYS A 569 -12.44 -4.94 30.01
N ARG A 570 -11.62 -3.90 30.14
CA ARG A 570 -10.83 -3.33 29.01
C ARG A 570 -9.86 -4.37 28.45
N CYS A 571 -9.14 -5.11 29.30
CA CYS A 571 -8.27 -6.19 28.87
C CYS A 571 -9.03 -7.28 28.10
N ARG A 572 -10.19 -7.75 28.61
CA ARG A 572 -11.04 -8.72 27.90
C ARG A 572 -11.47 -8.21 26.52
N LEU A 573 -11.83 -6.93 26.43
CA LEU A 573 -12.19 -6.30 25.16
C LEU A 573 -11.00 -6.24 24.19
N VAL A 574 -9.80 -5.90 24.66
CA VAL A 574 -8.59 -5.89 23.83
C VAL A 574 -8.24 -7.28 23.33
N THR A 575 -8.30 -8.31 24.17
CA THR A 575 -8.12 -9.72 23.77
C THR A 575 -9.03 -10.07 22.60
N LYS A 576 -10.31 -9.71 22.72
CA LYS A 576 -11.31 -9.98 21.70
C LYS A 576 -11.07 -9.21 20.40
N ILE A 577 -10.72 -7.93 20.48
CA ILE A 577 -10.35 -7.12 19.32
C ILE A 577 -9.13 -7.72 18.63
N ALA A 578 -8.09 -8.12 19.38
CA ALA A 578 -6.87 -8.72 18.83
C ALA A 578 -7.17 -10.01 18.05
N LYS A 579 -7.95 -10.91 18.66
CA LYS A 579 -8.39 -12.17 18.06
C LYS A 579 -9.10 -11.95 16.71
N TYR A 580 -10.14 -11.12 16.73
CA TYR A 580 -10.98 -10.92 15.56
C TYR A 580 -10.34 -10.02 14.50
N PHE A 581 -9.42 -9.14 14.89
CA PHE A 581 -8.60 -8.38 13.96
C PHE A 581 -7.85 -9.33 13.03
N HIS A 582 -7.10 -10.29 13.59
CA HIS A 582 -6.36 -11.24 12.76
C HIS A 582 -7.26 -12.22 12.02
N GLN A 583 -8.40 -12.60 12.61
CA GLN A 583 -9.35 -13.51 11.97
C GLN A 583 -9.98 -12.93 10.71
N PHE A 584 -10.36 -11.64 10.73
CA PHE A 584 -11.22 -11.06 9.71
C PHE A 584 -10.53 -10.03 8.80
N ILE A 585 -9.30 -9.63 9.05
CA ILE A 585 -8.65 -8.61 8.21
C ILE A 585 -8.59 -8.99 6.73
N ASP A 586 -8.21 -10.22 6.39
CA ASP A 586 -8.13 -10.67 4.99
C ASP A 586 -9.51 -10.84 4.38
N ASP A 587 -10.47 -11.37 5.14
CA ASP A 587 -11.82 -11.59 4.64
C ASP A 587 -12.54 -10.25 4.42
N TYR A 588 -12.34 -9.27 5.31
CA TYR A 588 -12.89 -7.92 5.20
C TYR A 588 -12.28 -7.13 4.02
N PHE A 589 -10.97 -7.19 3.81
CA PHE A 589 -10.35 -6.48 2.69
C PHE A 589 -10.35 -7.29 1.38
N GLY A 590 -10.55 -8.62 1.44
CA GLY A 590 -10.50 -9.54 0.31
C GLY A 590 -11.86 -9.94 -0.29
N GLN A 591 -12.97 -9.95 0.48
CA GLN A 591 -14.33 -10.17 -0.05
C GLN A 591 -14.91 -8.94 -0.76
N ALA A 592 -14.10 -7.90 -0.91
CA ALA A 592 -14.58 -6.58 -1.24
C ALA A 592 -14.89 -6.38 -2.74
N ASP A 593 -14.83 -7.44 -3.57
CA ASP A 593 -15.38 -7.49 -4.94
C ASP A 593 -16.84 -7.00 -5.04
N ASN A 594 -17.59 -7.04 -3.93
CA ASN A 594 -19.00 -6.65 -3.89
C ASN A 594 -19.32 -5.30 -3.21
N TYR A 595 -18.46 -4.75 -2.34
CA TYR A 595 -18.87 -3.62 -1.48
C TYR A 595 -17.86 -2.48 -1.29
N CYS A 596 -16.54 -2.76 -1.26
CA CYS A 596 -15.54 -1.76 -0.83
C CYS A 596 -14.10 -1.92 -1.40
N SER A 597 -13.78 -2.89 -2.28
CA SER A 597 -12.38 -3.21 -2.66
C SER A 597 -11.64 -2.12 -3.41
N HIS A 598 -12.35 -1.04 -3.71
CA HIS A 598 -11.92 -0.02 -4.62
C HIS A 598 -11.66 1.32 -3.94
N TYR A 599 -11.79 1.43 -2.60
CA TYR A 599 -11.57 2.69 -1.87
C TYR A 599 -10.40 2.58 -0.91
N GLN A 600 -9.43 3.48 -1.07
CA GLN A 600 -8.29 3.61 -0.19
C GLN A 600 -7.95 5.09 -0.01
N GLN A 601 -7.55 5.47 1.20
CA GLN A 601 -6.93 6.75 1.48
C GLN A 601 -5.41 6.57 1.55
N LYS A 602 -4.69 7.42 0.84
CA LYS A 602 -3.23 7.53 0.92
C LYS A 602 -2.89 8.84 1.62
N SER A 603 -2.33 8.75 2.82
CA SER A 603 -1.72 9.90 3.48
C SER A 603 -0.27 10.02 3.01
N THR A 604 0.19 11.25 2.76
CA THR A 604 1.54 11.54 2.23
C THR A 604 2.15 12.75 2.93
N LEU A 605 3.39 12.61 3.41
CA LEU A 605 4.16 13.73 3.94
C LEU A 605 5.26 14.10 2.94
N CYS A 606 5.28 15.36 2.50
CA CYS A 606 6.23 15.84 1.51
C CYS A 606 7.02 17.06 2.01
N SER A 607 8.24 17.21 1.52
CA SER A 607 9.18 18.22 2.03
C SER A 607 8.76 19.65 1.71
N THR A 608 8.16 19.89 0.55
CA THR A 608 7.72 21.22 0.10
C THR A 608 6.25 21.46 0.41
N LEU A 609 5.38 20.48 0.14
CA LEU A 609 3.92 20.65 0.32
C LEU A 609 3.52 20.97 1.76
N LYS A 610 4.27 20.52 2.77
CA LYS A 610 4.02 20.82 4.19
C LYS A 610 4.06 22.33 4.51
N ALA A 611 4.80 23.11 3.70
CA ALA A 611 5.02 24.53 3.92
C ALA A 611 3.87 25.40 3.38
N LEU A 612 3.04 24.85 2.49
CA LEU A 612 1.91 25.59 1.94
C LEU A 612 0.72 25.53 2.90
N LYS A 613 0.00 26.64 2.99
CA LYS A 613 -1.24 26.74 3.76
C LYS A 613 -2.35 25.95 3.07
N GLN A 614 -3.10 25.18 3.85
CA GLN A 614 -4.29 24.47 3.37
C GLN A 614 -5.54 25.31 3.63
N SER A 615 -6.44 25.32 2.65
CA SER A 615 -7.75 25.97 2.76
C SER A 615 -8.85 25.02 2.33
N ILE A 616 -9.93 24.99 3.13
CA ILE A 616 -11.08 24.11 2.93
C ILE A 616 -12.06 24.71 1.90
N THR A 617 -11.98 26.01 1.64
CA THR A 617 -12.97 26.73 0.81
C THR A 617 -12.39 27.23 -0.51
N THR A 618 -11.18 27.79 -0.50
CA THR A 618 -10.60 28.48 -1.66
C THR A 618 -9.08 28.32 -1.69
N GLY A 619 -8.50 28.00 -2.84
CA GLY A 619 -7.05 28.00 -3.00
C GLY A 619 -6.62 28.15 -4.45
N ASN A 620 -5.49 28.84 -4.63
CA ASN A 620 -4.91 29.17 -5.93
C ASN A 620 -3.98 28.05 -6.46
N ILE A 621 -3.72 27.00 -5.67
CA ILE A 621 -2.95 25.81 -6.08
C ILE A 621 -3.79 24.53 -6.00
N LYS A 622 -3.70 23.69 -7.03
CA LYS A 622 -4.25 22.33 -7.06
C LYS A 622 -3.10 21.32 -7.06
N VAL A 623 -3.20 20.27 -6.26
CA VAL A 623 -2.23 19.18 -6.25
C VAL A 623 -2.77 18.01 -7.07
N ILE A 624 -1.92 17.41 -7.90
CA ILE A 624 -2.23 16.25 -8.74
C ILE A 624 -1.27 15.13 -8.35
N SER A 625 -1.81 13.94 -8.07
CA SER A 625 -1.01 12.73 -7.84
C SER A 625 -0.77 11.99 -9.15
N LEU A 626 0.49 11.68 -9.43
CA LEU A 626 0.89 10.86 -10.57
C LEU A 626 0.86 9.37 -10.23
N SER A 627 0.75 8.53 -11.26
CA SER A 627 0.70 7.06 -11.13
C SER A 627 1.91 6.43 -10.44
N ARG A 628 3.05 7.12 -10.40
CA ARG A 628 4.27 6.68 -9.70
C ARG A 628 4.41 7.24 -8.28
N GLY A 629 3.40 7.95 -7.77
CA GLY A 629 3.36 8.50 -6.41
C GLY A 629 3.96 9.90 -6.24
N GLN A 630 4.51 10.51 -7.29
CA GLN A 630 4.97 11.90 -7.29
C GLN A 630 3.77 12.87 -7.30
N LEU A 631 3.88 13.99 -6.59
CA LEU A 631 2.85 15.02 -6.49
C LEU A 631 3.27 16.28 -7.24
N ILE A 632 2.35 16.85 -8.01
CA ILE A 632 2.56 18.08 -8.77
C ILE A 632 1.59 19.15 -8.28
N GLY A 633 2.09 20.31 -7.90
CA GLY A 633 1.25 21.49 -7.64
C GLY A 633 1.13 22.35 -8.88
N VAL A 634 -0.09 22.68 -9.27
CA VAL A 634 -0.44 23.47 -10.46
C VAL A 634 -1.28 24.67 -10.07
N THR A 635 -0.97 25.84 -10.62
CA THR A 635 -1.76 27.05 -10.39
C THR A 635 -3.18 26.92 -10.97
N SER A 636 -4.20 27.16 -10.15
CA SER A 636 -5.62 27.14 -10.55
C SER A 636 -6.09 28.49 -11.09
N THR A 637 -5.41 29.58 -10.70
CA THR A 637 -5.61 30.96 -11.13
C THR A 637 -4.28 31.57 -11.61
N ASN A 638 -4.33 32.78 -12.19
CA ASN A 638 -3.12 33.58 -12.33
C ASN A 638 -2.73 34.09 -10.94
N ILE A 639 -1.46 34.00 -10.59
CA ILE A 639 -0.92 34.40 -9.28
C ILE A 639 -0.05 35.62 -9.49
N VAL A 640 -0.31 36.67 -8.70
CA VAL A 640 0.45 37.92 -8.76
C VAL A 640 1.67 37.83 -7.85
N ALA A 641 2.76 38.51 -8.21
CA ALA A 641 3.93 38.64 -7.35
C ALA A 641 3.52 39.19 -5.96
N GLY A 642 4.01 38.54 -4.89
CA GLY A 642 3.67 38.83 -3.51
C GLY A 642 2.45 38.07 -2.97
N GLU A 643 1.67 37.38 -3.82
CA GLU A 643 0.51 36.60 -3.39
C GLU A 643 0.92 35.29 -2.70
N GLU A 644 0.19 34.90 -1.65
CA GLU A 644 0.42 33.64 -0.92
C GLU A 644 -0.13 32.43 -1.71
N LEU A 645 0.64 31.35 -1.75
CA LEU A 645 0.26 30.09 -2.37
C LEU A 645 -0.53 29.25 -1.37
N ILE A 646 -1.82 29.08 -1.66
CA ILE A 646 -2.78 28.39 -0.81
C ILE A 646 -3.30 27.15 -1.56
N LEU A 647 -3.17 25.99 -0.93
CA LEU A 647 -3.72 24.75 -1.45
C LEU A 647 -5.25 24.81 -1.38
N GLY A 648 -5.90 24.61 -2.52
CA GLY A 648 -7.36 24.54 -2.60
C GLY A 648 -7.91 23.22 -2.04
N PRO A 649 -9.24 23.14 -1.83
CA PRO A 649 -9.88 21.95 -1.29
C PRO A 649 -9.57 20.71 -2.13
N TYR A 650 -9.25 19.64 -1.40
CA TYR A 650 -8.79 18.33 -1.86
C TYR A 650 -9.44 17.87 -3.17
N ILE A 651 -8.70 17.94 -4.28
CA ILE A 651 -8.96 17.12 -5.46
C ILE A 651 -7.61 16.59 -5.96
N LEU A 652 -7.07 15.59 -5.26
CA LEU A 652 -6.10 14.68 -5.87
C LEU A 652 -6.90 13.75 -6.80
N ARG A 653 -7.37 14.26 -7.94
CA ARG A 653 -7.85 13.38 -9.01
C ARG A 653 -6.62 12.64 -9.54
N PRO A 654 -6.57 11.30 -9.48
CA PRO A 654 -5.62 10.57 -10.28
C PRO A 654 -5.82 11.02 -11.72
N LEU A 655 -4.75 11.44 -12.39
CA LEU A 655 -4.85 11.72 -13.82
C LEU A 655 -5.17 10.37 -14.50
N ALA A 656 -6.43 10.22 -14.89
CA ALA A 656 -7.03 9.22 -15.77
C ALA A 656 -6.44 7.80 -15.71
N LYS A 657 -7.27 6.86 -15.21
CA LYS A 657 -7.10 5.40 -15.25
C LYS A 657 -5.71 4.95 -14.78
N SER A 658 -5.68 4.21 -13.70
CA SER A 658 -4.67 3.16 -13.53
C SER A 658 -4.80 2.20 -14.73
N LEU A 659 -4.35 2.62 -15.91
CA LEU A 659 -3.98 1.72 -16.98
C LEU A 659 -2.94 0.85 -16.34
N VAL A 660 -3.32 -0.42 -16.19
CA VAL A 660 -2.47 -1.53 -15.81
C VAL A 660 -1.13 -1.36 -16.52
N LEU A 661 -0.18 -0.68 -15.88
CA LEU A 661 1.16 -0.46 -16.38
C LEU A 661 1.93 -1.75 -16.12
N ASN A 662 1.50 -2.81 -16.81
CA ASN A 662 2.14 -4.11 -17.00
C ASN A 662 1.32 -5.04 -17.91
N GLN A 663 0.36 -4.55 -18.70
CA GLN A 663 -0.01 -5.27 -19.91
C GLN A 663 1.03 -4.95 -20.98
N SER A 664 2.06 -5.80 -21.06
CA SER A 664 2.68 -6.07 -22.35
C SER A 664 1.56 -6.51 -23.27
N TYR A 665 1.15 -5.61 -24.18
CA TYR A 665 0.13 -5.85 -25.19
C TYR A 665 0.30 -7.26 -25.79
N SER A 666 -0.65 -8.14 -25.50
CA SER A 666 -0.71 -9.52 -26.01
C SER A 666 -1.45 -9.62 -27.35
N HIS A 667 -1.44 -8.55 -28.16
CA HIS A 667 -1.85 -8.63 -29.56
C HIS A 667 -0.63 -8.78 -30.44
N ALA A 668 -0.17 -10.03 -30.56
CA ALA A 668 0.55 -10.51 -31.74
C ALA A 668 0.66 -12.02 -31.58
N PHE A 669 -0.37 -12.74 -32.01
CA PHE A 669 -0.36 -14.06 -32.64
C PHE A 669 -1.80 -14.61 -32.67
N ASN A 670 -2.63 -14.06 -33.57
CA ASN A 670 -3.60 -14.92 -34.25
C ASN A 670 -2.76 -15.81 -35.19
N ILE A 671 -2.19 -16.87 -34.63
CA ILE A 671 -1.69 -17.97 -35.45
C ILE A 671 -2.93 -18.59 -36.07
N SER A 672 -2.95 -18.61 -37.39
CA SER A 672 -3.99 -19.19 -38.22
C SER A 672 -4.48 -20.52 -37.62
N SER A 673 -5.79 -20.57 -37.48
CA SER A 673 -6.60 -21.69 -37.04
C SER A 673 -6.34 -22.94 -37.87
N GLU A 674 -5.48 -23.84 -37.36
CA GLU A 674 -5.53 -25.29 -37.59
C GLU A 674 -4.50 -25.93 -36.65
N GLY A 675 -4.96 -26.54 -35.55
CA GLY A 675 -4.13 -27.22 -34.54
C GLY A 675 -4.08 -26.60 -33.13
N ALA A 676 -4.61 -25.39 -32.94
CA ALA A 676 -4.63 -24.73 -31.63
C ALA A 676 -5.76 -25.23 -30.69
N SER A 677 -6.87 -25.75 -31.22
CA SER A 677 -7.92 -26.37 -30.39
C SER A 677 -7.44 -27.66 -29.74
N ASP A 678 -6.66 -28.46 -30.45
CA ASP A 678 -6.24 -29.78 -29.99
C ASP A 678 -5.10 -29.67 -28.99
N ALA A 679 -4.20 -28.69 -29.17
CA ALA A 679 -3.19 -28.33 -28.17
C ALA A 679 -3.82 -27.70 -26.91
N LYS A 680 -4.90 -26.91 -27.03
CA LYS A 680 -5.61 -26.29 -25.90
C LYS A 680 -6.34 -27.34 -25.05
N THR A 681 -6.92 -28.36 -25.67
CA THR A 681 -7.59 -29.48 -24.98
C THR A 681 -6.56 -30.46 -24.38
N ALA A 682 -5.46 -30.75 -25.09
CA ALA A 682 -4.36 -31.56 -24.57
C ALA A 682 -3.66 -30.90 -23.37
N PHE A 683 -3.44 -29.58 -23.43
CA PHE A 683 -2.82 -28.80 -22.34
C PHE A 683 -3.71 -28.72 -21.10
N GLN A 684 -5.03 -28.70 -21.25
CA GLN A 684 -5.97 -28.78 -20.14
C GLN A 684 -6.09 -30.18 -19.54
N TRP A 685 -5.97 -31.25 -20.35
CA TRP A 685 -6.10 -32.63 -19.87
C TRP A 685 -4.83 -33.20 -19.21
N GLU A 686 -3.64 -32.95 -19.76
CA GLU A 686 -2.37 -33.47 -19.20
C GLU A 686 -2.04 -32.86 -17.83
N ILE A 687 -2.38 -31.59 -17.63
CA ILE A 687 -2.13 -30.89 -16.35
C ILE A 687 -3.14 -31.32 -15.26
N VAL A 688 -4.34 -31.75 -15.65
CA VAL A 688 -5.41 -32.18 -14.72
C VAL A 688 -5.15 -33.60 -14.19
N SER A 689 -4.46 -34.45 -14.95
CA SER A 689 -4.19 -35.86 -14.63
C SER A 689 -3.09 -36.06 -13.56
N ASP A 690 -1.99 -35.30 -13.60
CA ASP A 690 -0.73 -35.79 -13.00
C ASP A 690 -0.25 -35.10 -11.71
N LEU A 691 -1.01 -34.14 -11.18
CA LEU A 691 -0.68 -33.43 -9.93
C LEU A 691 -1.58 -33.89 -8.74
N LEU A 692 -1.15 -35.04 -8.20
CA LEU A 692 -1.35 -35.63 -6.85
C LEU A 692 -2.70 -36.31 -6.50
N PRO A 693 -2.67 -37.40 -5.69
CA PRO A 693 -3.79 -38.29 -5.44
C PRO A 693 -4.76 -37.71 -4.41
N CYS A 694 -6.05 -37.64 -4.74
CA CYS A 694 -7.09 -37.51 -3.72
C CYS A 694 -7.22 -38.82 -2.92
N PRO A 695 -7.33 -38.79 -1.58
CA PRO A 695 -7.65 -39.98 -0.81
C PRO A 695 -9.02 -40.54 -1.24
N PRO A 696 -9.17 -41.86 -1.35
CA PRO A 696 -10.37 -42.50 -1.91
C PRO A 696 -11.67 -42.15 -1.16
N ASN A 697 -11.57 -41.78 0.13
CA ASN A 697 -12.73 -41.47 0.97
C ASN A 697 -13.40 -40.12 0.63
N LEU A 698 -12.73 -39.21 -0.10
CA LEU A 698 -13.33 -37.93 -0.50
C LEU A 698 -14.06 -38.01 -1.86
N LYS A 699 -13.67 -38.96 -2.72
CA LYS A 699 -14.36 -39.23 -4.00
C LYS A 699 -15.75 -39.81 -3.77
N LEU A 700 -15.92 -40.65 -2.74
CA LEU A 700 -17.22 -41.21 -2.39
C LEU A 700 -18.19 -40.14 -1.86
N PHE A 701 -17.68 -39.15 -1.11
CA PHE A 701 -18.50 -38.06 -0.56
C PHE A 701 -19.00 -37.09 -1.65
N ILE A 702 -18.15 -36.78 -2.64
CA ILE A 702 -18.51 -35.94 -3.79
C ILE A 702 -19.46 -36.68 -4.76
N PHE A 703 -19.31 -37.99 -4.91
CA PHE A 703 -20.19 -38.83 -5.73
C PHE A 703 -21.59 -38.99 -5.10
N ILE A 704 -21.68 -39.10 -3.77
CA ILE A 704 -22.97 -39.14 -3.06
C ILE A 704 -23.70 -37.79 -3.12
N LEU A 705 -22.97 -36.66 -3.08
CA LEU A 705 -23.54 -35.32 -3.22
C LEU A 705 -24.02 -34.98 -4.64
N SER A 706 -23.51 -35.66 -5.68
CA SER A 706 -23.94 -35.49 -7.07
C SER A 706 -25.07 -36.44 -7.49
N LEU A 707 -25.45 -37.38 -6.62
CA LEU A 707 -26.63 -38.25 -6.78
C LEU A 707 -27.86 -37.75 -5.99
N LEU A 708 -27.71 -36.68 -5.21
CA LEU A 708 -28.76 -36.07 -4.38
C LEU A 708 -29.21 -34.68 -4.86
N VAL A 709 -28.78 -34.27 -6.06
CA VAL A 709 -29.28 -33.13 -6.85
C VAL A 709 -29.66 -33.68 -8.22
#